data_AF-A0A8C8AC12-F1
#
_entry.id   AF-A0A8C8AC12-F1
#
_cell.length_a   1.000
_cell.length_b   1.000
_cell.length_c   1.000
_cell.angle_alpha   90.00
_cell.angle_beta   90.00
_cell.angle_gamma   90.00
#
_symmetry.space_group_name_H-M   'P 1'
#
loop_
_entity.id
_entity.type
_entity.pdbx_description
1 polymer ?
#
loop_
_entity_poly.entity_id
_entity_poly.type
_entity_poly.pdbx_seq_one_letter_code
_entity_poly.pdbx_strand_id
1 'polypeptide(L)'
;MRKFQEQNEAHQASRAKMAEGMALALEKKDQEWMEKLGQVEKEKKMLETQLREIREQSLNLFQKRDEIDELEGFQQQEIAKVKHMLLKKEESLSRTEQELELCSRELTRTKEVLQGASEESSGLRKGLGELQQRCLELEAQRDELMTAETNAENKITALELREQELQTVIQQLSLDLQNARVAGSGCEKRLEVLRVEHESLKVEYEQHKQKMTFEFAERNKLTEQLQEKVSALEKKLERNLSGDEHVQELLKEKATLEQKLDETRQQVLTDRTHHAETVNQLETQNKELEQKLQIATEALKKSEEAAAEQDLKIQKLTDLEDERSKLQQQILSEKHQYDQKVTGLESQIAALEAAWEFDKTAAQQKISQLEEENEKLNGSREEYESSLKKQESELNRLKSELSSRETVSVEIAKALEETRKQREELQQQVSHLASLVKEKDQLIDEKRDMLLKQKEELNQLSQDHEAVLLQMRQLRADIEASNSRAVEKEEMARKEVDELKLQIQECLLAREHEKNVSELEESMRALNNKHSHSLETRVAEQNGEVAAADVVQLQKDNRELEQQIAEKNKVIKQLQQRMAELKKTLQKELKIRPDSEVPEVREKANSEVPNASVTVTNNSDLNDSREINFEYLKHVVLKFMSCRESEAFHLIKAVSVLLNFSQEEENMLKETLEYKMSWFGSKPSPKGSIRPSISSPRTPWP
;
A
#
# COMPACT_ATOMS: atom_id res chain seq x y z
N MET A 1 -79.35 -79.91 -103.49
CA MET A 1 -77.98 -79.48 -103.86
C MET A 1 -77.87 -77.97 -103.87
N ARG A 2 -78.00 -77.24 -105.00
CA ARG A 2 -77.58 -75.82 -105.12
C ARG A 2 -77.96 -74.90 -103.94
N LYS A 3 -79.24 -74.81 -103.54
CA LYS A 3 -79.67 -74.02 -102.35
C LYS A 3 -78.95 -74.35 -101.03
N PHE A 4 -78.63 -75.62 -100.80
CA PHE A 4 -77.95 -76.07 -99.58
C PHE A 4 -76.46 -75.72 -99.62
N GLN A 5 -75.87 -75.71 -100.82
CA GLN A 5 -74.52 -75.23 -101.06
C GLN A 5 -74.46 -73.70 -100.91
N GLU A 6 -75.39 -72.95 -101.51
CA GLU A 6 -75.54 -71.50 -101.34
C GLU A 6 -75.71 -71.12 -99.85
N GLN A 7 -76.51 -71.87 -99.08
CA GLN A 7 -76.64 -71.68 -97.62
C GLN A 7 -75.35 -72.00 -96.87
N ASN A 8 -74.66 -73.09 -97.19
CA ASN A 8 -73.38 -73.43 -96.56
C ASN A 8 -72.28 -72.41 -96.88
N GLU A 9 -72.19 -71.94 -98.12
CA GLU A 9 -71.28 -70.87 -98.55
C GLU A 9 -71.61 -69.55 -97.85
N ALA A 10 -72.89 -69.20 -97.69
CA ALA A 10 -73.32 -68.04 -96.91
C ALA A 10 -72.98 -68.17 -95.41
N HIS A 11 -73.16 -69.35 -94.80
CA HIS A 11 -72.77 -69.60 -93.41
C HIS A 11 -71.24 -69.57 -93.23
N GLN A 12 -70.47 -70.13 -94.17
CA GLN A 12 -69.01 -70.07 -94.15
C GLN A 12 -68.51 -68.64 -94.34
N ALA A 13 -69.08 -67.87 -95.26
CA ALA A 13 -68.77 -66.45 -95.44
C ALA A 13 -69.16 -65.59 -94.22
N SER A 14 -70.30 -65.89 -93.58
CA SER A 14 -70.71 -65.22 -92.34
C SER A 14 -69.77 -65.53 -91.18
N ARG A 15 -69.33 -66.79 -91.05
CA ARG A 15 -68.34 -67.23 -90.05
C ARG A 15 -66.96 -66.65 -90.33
N ALA A 16 -66.55 -66.55 -91.59
CA ALA A 16 -65.31 -65.91 -92.00
C ALA A 16 -65.32 -64.41 -91.65
N LYS A 17 -66.38 -63.68 -92.01
CA LYS A 17 -66.56 -62.27 -91.63
C LYS A 17 -66.61 -62.05 -90.12
N MET A 18 -67.15 -63.00 -89.35
CA MET A 18 -67.11 -62.95 -87.89
C MET A 18 -65.69 -63.13 -87.35
N ALA A 19 -64.93 -64.10 -87.88
CA ALA A 19 -63.53 -64.33 -87.50
C ALA A 19 -62.61 -63.16 -87.92
N GLU A 20 -62.81 -62.61 -89.12
CA GLU A 20 -62.15 -61.40 -89.63
C GLU A 20 -62.48 -60.17 -88.78
N GLY A 21 -63.76 -59.98 -88.41
CA GLY A 21 -64.19 -58.92 -87.51
C GLY A 21 -63.63 -59.06 -86.09
N MET A 22 -63.47 -60.29 -85.59
CA MET A 22 -62.79 -60.57 -84.33
C MET A 22 -61.28 -60.32 -84.43
N ALA A 23 -60.63 -60.72 -85.53
CA ALA A 23 -59.21 -60.45 -85.76
C ALA A 23 -58.92 -58.94 -85.85
N LEU A 24 -59.72 -58.19 -86.60
CA LEU A 24 -59.64 -56.72 -86.68
C LEU A 24 -59.96 -56.03 -85.35
N ALA A 25 -60.78 -56.64 -84.49
CA ALA A 25 -61.04 -56.12 -83.14
C ALA A 25 -59.88 -56.40 -82.18
N LEU A 26 -59.21 -57.56 -82.30
CA LEU A 26 -57.98 -57.88 -81.56
C LEU A 26 -56.81 -57.00 -82.03
N GLU A 27 -56.57 -56.88 -83.33
CA GLU A 27 -55.53 -56.02 -83.92
C GLU A 27 -55.69 -54.55 -83.47
N LYS A 28 -56.93 -54.03 -83.45
CA LYS A 28 -57.21 -52.70 -82.88
C LYS A 28 -56.97 -52.60 -81.38
N LYS A 29 -57.23 -53.67 -80.62
CA LYS A 29 -56.93 -53.71 -79.18
C LYS A 29 -55.43 -53.79 -78.91
N ASP A 30 -54.69 -54.56 -79.70
CA ASP A 30 -53.23 -54.65 -79.61
C ASP A 30 -52.58 -53.32 -80.01
N GLN A 31 -53.09 -52.64 -81.05
CA GLN A 31 -52.69 -51.26 -81.39
C GLN A 31 -53.00 -50.27 -80.25
N GLU A 32 -54.21 -50.29 -79.68
CA GLU A 32 -54.55 -49.49 -78.49
C GLU A 32 -53.60 -49.76 -77.30
N TRP A 33 -53.20 -51.02 -77.08
CA TRP A 33 -52.28 -51.39 -76.01
C TRP A 33 -50.84 -50.95 -76.30
N MET A 34 -50.39 -51.06 -77.55
CA MET A 34 -49.07 -50.57 -77.99
C MET A 34 -48.97 -49.04 -77.89
N GLU A 35 -50.02 -48.31 -78.21
CA GLU A 35 -50.08 -46.85 -78.03
C GLU A 35 -50.06 -46.46 -76.54
N LYS A 36 -50.84 -47.15 -75.70
CA LYS A 36 -50.82 -46.95 -74.22
C LYS A 36 -49.44 -47.29 -73.63
N LEU A 37 -48.83 -48.39 -74.03
CA LEU A 37 -47.49 -48.79 -73.59
C LEU A 37 -46.43 -47.78 -74.04
N GLY A 38 -46.52 -47.30 -75.29
CA GLY A 38 -45.65 -46.26 -75.82
C GLY A 38 -45.83 -44.89 -75.15
N GLN A 39 -47.01 -44.61 -74.59
CA GLN A 39 -47.25 -43.42 -73.75
C GLN A 39 -46.67 -43.61 -72.34
N VAL A 40 -46.93 -44.74 -71.68
CA VAL A 40 -46.36 -45.07 -70.36
C VAL A 40 -44.83 -45.11 -70.39
N GLU A 41 -44.22 -45.61 -71.46
CA GLU A 41 -42.75 -45.62 -71.62
C GLU A 41 -42.16 -44.19 -71.78
N LYS A 42 -42.92 -43.24 -72.35
CA LYS A 42 -42.52 -41.81 -72.39
C LYS A 42 -42.66 -41.16 -71.02
N GLU A 43 -43.78 -41.39 -70.34
CA GLU A 43 -44.05 -40.85 -69.00
C GLU A 43 -43.02 -41.36 -67.99
N LYS A 44 -42.74 -42.67 -68.00
CA LYS A 44 -41.65 -43.29 -67.24
C LYS A 44 -40.31 -42.60 -67.49
N LYS A 45 -39.91 -42.41 -68.75
CA LYS A 45 -38.63 -41.75 -69.09
C LYS A 45 -38.56 -40.29 -68.62
N MET A 46 -39.66 -39.56 -68.73
CA MET A 46 -39.79 -38.18 -68.25
C MET A 46 -39.70 -38.09 -66.71
N LEU A 47 -40.34 -39.03 -66.00
CA LEU A 47 -40.20 -39.18 -64.55
C LEU A 47 -38.78 -39.61 -64.15
N GLU A 48 -38.14 -40.51 -64.90
CA GLU A 48 -36.74 -40.93 -64.67
C GLU A 48 -35.74 -39.78 -64.87
N THR A 49 -35.97 -38.86 -65.81
CA THR A 49 -35.16 -37.63 -65.94
C THR A 49 -35.44 -36.64 -64.82
N GLN A 50 -36.70 -36.34 -64.50
CA GLN A 50 -37.05 -35.45 -63.39
C GLN A 50 -36.50 -35.95 -62.05
N LEU A 51 -36.58 -37.25 -61.78
CA LEU A 51 -36.09 -37.85 -60.53
C LEU A 51 -34.55 -37.82 -60.47
N ARG A 52 -33.86 -37.87 -61.62
CA ARG A 52 -32.40 -37.65 -61.71
C ARG A 52 -32.04 -36.19 -61.44
N GLU A 53 -32.74 -35.26 -62.08
CA GLU A 53 -32.56 -33.81 -61.88
C GLU A 53 -32.80 -33.41 -60.42
N ILE A 54 -33.86 -33.93 -59.78
CA ILE A 54 -34.16 -33.69 -58.36
C ILE A 54 -33.04 -34.26 -57.46
N ARG A 55 -32.50 -35.44 -57.75
CA ARG A 55 -31.35 -36.01 -57.01
C ARG A 55 -30.10 -35.15 -57.15
N GLU A 56 -29.81 -34.69 -58.36
CA GLU A 56 -28.64 -33.84 -58.66
C GLU A 56 -28.78 -32.45 -58.02
N GLN A 57 -29.97 -31.83 -58.08
CA GLN A 57 -30.28 -30.60 -57.35
C GLN A 57 -30.15 -30.79 -55.83
N SER A 58 -30.62 -31.91 -55.29
CA SER A 58 -30.49 -32.23 -53.86
C SER A 58 -29.04 -32.38 -53.43
N LEU A 59 -28.20 -33.02 -54.24
CA LEU A 59 -26.76 -33.15 -53.99
C LEU A 59 -26.04 -31.79 -54.05
N ASN A 60 -26.34 -30.97 -55.07
CA ASN A 60 -25.79 -29.61 -55.19
C ASN A 60 -26.24 -28.69 -54.05
N LEU A 61 -27.46 -28.86 -53.52
CA LEU A 61 -27.94 -28.12 -52.35
C LEU A 61 -27.27 -28.58 -51.04
N PHE A 62 -26.95 -29.88 -50.93
CA PHE A 62 -26.19 -30.42 -49.79
C PHE A 62 -24.75 -29.88 -49.80
N GLN A 63 -24.04 -29.99 -50.92
CA GLN A 63 -22.68 -29.46 -51.07
C GLN A 63 -22.60 -27.96 -50.78
N LYS A 64 -23.55 -27.16 -51.29
CA LYS A 64 -23.63 -25.73 -50.97
C LYS A 64 -23.94 -25.44 -49.51
N ARG A 65 -24.54 -26.38 -48.79
CA ARG A 65 -24.75 -26.25 -47.34
C ARG A 65 -23.46 -26.56 -46.60
N ASP A 66 -22.74 -27.62 -46.95
CA ASP A 66 -21.42 -27.92 -46.40
C ASP A 66 -20.46 -26.73 -46.61
N GLU A 67 -20.43 -26.14 -47.82
CA GLU A 67 -19.68 -24.92 -48.15
C GLU A 67 -20.06 -23.71 -47.27
N ILE A 68 -21.36 -23.52 -46.97
CA ILE A 68 -21.83 -22.43 -46.11
C ILE A 68 -21.44 -22.69 -44.65
N ASP A 69 -21.66 -23.90 -44.16
CA ASP A 69 -21.38 -24.27 -42.76
C ASP A 69 -19.85 -24.21 -42.49
N GLU A 70 -18.99 -24.54 -43.47
CA GLU A 70 -17.53 -24.28 -43.42
C GLU A 70 -17.20 -22.78 -43.39
N LEU A 71 -17.80 -21.97 -44.28
CA LEU A 71 -17.59 -20.53 -44.34
C LEU A 71 -18.04 -19.80 -43.07
N GLU A 72 -19.15 -20.23 -42.45
CA GLU A 72 -19.58 -19.74 -41.14
C GLU A 72 -18.58 -20.13 -40.04
N GLY A 73 -18.02 -21.34 -40.08
CA GLY A 73 -16.93 -21.78 -39.20
C GLY A 73 -15.68 -20.88 -39.30
N PHE A 74 -15.24 -20.56 -40.52
CA PHE A 74 -14.12 -19.63 -40.73
C PHE A 74 -14.44 -18.21 -40.24
N GLN A 75 -15.64 -17.69 -40.50
CA GLN A 75 -16.08 -16.38 -40.01
C GLN A 75 -16.10 -16.32 -38.48
N GLN A 76 -16.63 -17.35 -37.81
CA GLN A 76 -16.61 -17.46 -36.35
C GLN A 76 -15.18 -17.49 -35.80
N GLN A 77 -14.26 -18.20 -36.47
CA GLN A 77 -12.86 -18.24 -36.06
C GLN A 77 -12.16 -16.87 -36.20
N GLU A 78 -12.38 -16.13 -37.29
CA GLU A 78 -11.84 -14.78 -37.46
C GLU A 78 -12.45 -13.78 -36.48
N ILE A 79 -13.76 -13.85 -36.23
CA ILE A 79 -14.42 -13.04 -35.20
C ILE A 79 -13.84 -13.33 -33.81
N ALA A 80 -13.52 -14.59 -33.49
CA ALA A 80 -12.88 -14.96 -32.23
C ALA A 80 -11.44 -14.42 -32.12
N LYS A 81 -10.64 -14.52 -33.20
CA LYS A 81 -9.29 -13.92 -33.29
C LYS A 81 -9.33 -12.41 -33.07
N VAL A 82 -10.21 -11.71 -33.77
CA VAL A 82 -10.39 -10.25 -33.66
C VAL A 82 -10.84 -9.86 -32.25
N LYS A 83 -11.81 -10.56 -31.65
CA LYS A 83 -12.23 -10.33 -30.25
C LYS A 83 -11.08 -10.49 -29.26
N HIS A 84 -10.28 -11.56 -29.39
CA HIS A 84 -9.11 -11.75 -28.52
C HIS A 84 -8.05 -10.66 -28.70
N MET A 85 -7.78 -10.24 -29.95
CA MET A 85 -6.86 -9.13 -30.23
C MET A 85 -7.35 -7.79 -29.66
N LEU A 86 -8.65 -7.51 -29.74
CA LEU A 86 -9.26 -6.30 -29.18
C LEU A 86 -9.19 -6.30 -27.64
N LEU A 87 -9.63 -7.38 -26.98
CA LEU A 87 -9.54 -7.50 -25.52
C LEU A 87 -8.10 -7.35 -25.03
N LYS A 88 -7.14 -8.03 -25.67
CA LYS A 88 -5.72 -7.92 -25.33
C LYS A 88 -5.16 -6.51 -25.54
N LYS A 89 -5.74 -5.73 -26.48
CA LYS A 89 -5.39 -4.32 -26.69
C LYS A 89 -6.03 -3.40 -25.66
N GLU A 90 -7.30 -3.61 -25.33
CA GLU A 90 -8.04 -2.91 -24.28
C GLU A 90 -7.39 -3.09 -22.90
N GLU A 91 -7.03 -4.32 -22.53
CA GLU A 91 -6.23 -4.60 -21.33
C GLU A 91 -4.88 -3.87 -21.33
N SER A 92 -4.20 -3.80 -22.48
CA SER A 92 -2.90 -3.12 -22.59
C SER A 92 -3.04 -1.60 -22.49
N LEU A 93 -4.12 -1.05 -23.04
CA LEU A 93 -4.46 0.36 -22.95
C LEU A 93 -4.75 0.75 -21.51
N SER A 94 -5.64 0.01 -20.83
CA SER A 94 -6.01 0.26 -19.43
C SER A 94 -4.80 0.17 -18.49
N ARG A 95 -3.85 -0.73 -18.76
CA ARG A 95 -2.56 -0.77 -18.04
C ARG A 95 -1.74 0.50 -18.26
N THR A 96 -1.55 0.94 -19.51
CA THR A 96 -0.84 2.20 -19.80
C THR A 96 -1.55 3.45 -19.28
N GLU A 97 -2.88 3.43 -19.18
CA GLU A 97 -3.67 4.52 -18.57
C GLU A 97 -3.46 4.59 -17.05
N GLN A 98 -3.42 3.44 -16.36
CA GLN A 98 -3.09 3.37 -14.93
C GLN A 98 -1.65 3.81 -14.66
N GLU A 99 -0.69 3.40 -15.49
CA GLU A 99 0.72 3.84 -15.42
C GLU A 99 0.85 5.36 -15.64
N LEU A 100 0.14 5.92 -16.64
CA LEU A 100 0.09 7.35 -16.89
C LEU A 100 -0.53 8.13 -15.72
N GLU A 101 -1.60 7.61 -15.12
CA GLU A 101 -2.27 8.25 -13.98
C GLU A 101 -1.40 8.21 -12.72
N LEU A 102 -0.71 7.09 -12.44
CA LEU A 102 0.29 7.00 -11.37
C LEU A 102 1.42 8.03 -11.59
N CYS A 103 2.02 8.07 -12.79
CA CYS A 103 3.06 9.03 -13.13
C CYS A 103 2.57 10.49 -13.01
N SER A 104 1.30 10.78 -13.33
CA SER A 104 0.67 12.09 -13.14
C SER A 104 0.53 12.48 -11.66
N ARG A 105 0.15 11.52 -10.79
CA ARG A 105 0.10 11.70 -9.33
C ARG A 105 1.50 11.91 -8.73
N GLU A 106 2.52 11.21 -9.24
CA GLU A 106 3.91 11.43 -8.82
C GLU A 106 4.45 12.79 -9.30
N LEU A 107 4.11 13.21 -10.52
CA LEU A 107 4.48 14.53 -11.07
C LEU A 107 3.81 15.70 -10.32
N THR A 108 2.59 15.52 -9.80
CA THR A 108 1.94 16.53 -8.94
C THR A 108 2.59 16.56 -7.56
N ARG A 109 2.77 15.41 -6.92
CA ARG A 109 3.43 15.30 -5.60
C ARG A 109 4.87 15.83 -5.60
N THR A 110 5.64 15.61 -6.67
CA THR A 110 7.00 16.15 -6.81
C THR A 110 7.03 17.65 -7.05
N LYS A 111 6.01 18.24 -7.71
CA LYS A 111 5.85 19.70 -7.83
C LYS A 111 5.50 20.34 -6.48
N GLU A 112 4.64 19.73 -5.69
CA GLU A 112 4.30 20.18 -4.33
C GLU A 112 5.54 20.22 -3.42
N VAL A 113 6.33 19.14 -3.43
CA VAL A 113 7.61 19.08 -2.68
C VAL A 113 8.63 20.11 -3.20
N LEU A 114 8.74 20.29 -4.52
CA LEU A 114 9.61 21.32 -5.10
C LEU A 114 9.17 22.74 -4.70
N GLN A 115 7.87 23.01 -4.65
CA GLN A 115 7.32 24.29 -4.21
C GLN A 115 7.65 24.55 -2.73
N GLY A 116 7.38 23.59 -1.84
CA GLY A 116 7.72 23.71 -0.41
C GLY A 116 9.21 23.98 -0.20
N ALA A 117 10.09 23.21 -0.86
CA ALA A 117 11.54 23.44 -0.80
C ALA A 117 11.97 24.82 -1.36
N SER A 118 11.25 25.35 -2.36
CA SER A 118 11.48 26.69 -2.91
C SER A 118 11.05 27.79 -1.94
N GLU A 119 9.92 27.61 -1.26
CA GLU A 119 9.38 28.50 -0.22
C GLU A 119 10.30 28.53 1.02
N GLU A 120 10.71 27.36 1.53
CA GLU A 120 11.74 27.23 2.58
C GLU A 120 13.05 27.93 2.19
N SER A 121 13.54 27.67 0.97
CA SER A 121 14.75 28.30 0.43
C SER A 121 14.60 29.82 0.31
N SER A 122 13.39 30.34 0.09
CA SER A 122 13.10 31.77 0.09
C SER A 122 13.09 32.37 1.50
N GLY A 123 12.56 31.64 2.50
CA GLY A 123 12.60 32.02 3.91
C GLY A 123 14.03 32.08 4.45
N LEU A 124 14.83 31.06 4.16
CA LEU A 124 16.24 31.01 4.52
C LEU A 124 17.06 32.15 3.86
N ARG A 125 16.72 32.55 2.63
CA ARG A 125 17.34 33.74 1.98
C ARG A 125 16.98 35.05 2.69
N LYS A 126 15.74 35.22 3.17
CA LYS A 126 15.32 36.40 3.94
C LYS A 126 16.06 36.47 5.28
N GLY A 127 16.02 35.38 6.06
CA GLY A 127 16.71 35.30 7.34
C GLY A 127 18.24 35.49 7.23
N LEU A 128 18.86 35.01 6.14
CA LEU A 128 20.27 35.29 5.86
C LEU A 128 20.52 36.79 5.62
N GLY A 129 19.65 37.47 4.85
CA GLY A 129 19.74 38.91 4.60
C GLY A 129 19.52 39.76 5.85
N GLU A 130 18.54 39.39 6.68
CA GLU A 130 18.28 40.01 7.98
C GLU A 130 19.48 39.85 8.92
N LEU A 131 20.08 38.65 8.99
CA LEU A 131 21.27 38.40 9.78
C LEU A 131 22.51 39.16 9.25
N GLN A 132 22.67 39.26 7.92
CA GLN A 132 23.73 40.06 7.31
C GLN A 132 23.58 41.55 7.62
N GLN A 133 22.37 42.11 7.53
CA GLN A 133 22.10 43.48 7.95
C GLN A 133 22.43 43.67 9.44
N ARG A 134 22.04 42.70 10.29
CA ARG A 134 22.33 42.76 11.74
C ARG A 134 23.81 42.72 12.05
N CYS A 135 24.60 41.98 11.28
CA CYS A 135 26.07 42.02 11.38
C CYS A 135 26.62 43.40 11.00
N LEU A 136 26.16 44.01 9.90
CA LEU A 136 26.60 45.36 9.49
C LEU A 136 26.22 46.44 10.52
N GLU A 137 25.04 46.34 11.13
CA GLU A 137 24.62 47.22 12.25
C GLU A 137 25.56 47.08 13.46
N LEU A 138 25.97 45.86 13.81
CA LEU A 138 26.90 45.59 14.92
C LEU A 138 28.34 45.99 14.60
N GLU A 139 28.79 45.87 13.35
CA GLU A 139 30.11 46.35 12.91
C GLU A 139 30.18 47.89 12.96
N ALA A 140 29.12 48.59 12.53
CA ALA A 140 29.03 50.05 12.66
C ALA A 140 29.05 50.49 14.15
N GLN A 141 28.27 49.83 15.01
CA GLN A 141 28.27 50.11 16.46
C GLN A 141 29.63 49.84 17.12
N ARG A 142 30.32 48.76 16.72
CA ARG A 142 31.70 48.48 17.16
C ARG A 142 32.63 49.63 16.77
N ASP A 143 32.57 50.07 15.51
CA ASP A 143 33.51 51.09 15.01
C ASP A 143 33.21 52.47 15.61
N GLU A 144 31.95 52.83 15.84
CA GLU A 144 31.56 53.99 16.67
C GLU A 144 32.18 53.89 18.07
N LEU A 145 32.06 52.75 18.76
CA LEU A 145 32.65 52.54 20.09
C LEU A 145 34.17 52.62 20.08
N MET A 146 34.86 52.06 19.06
CA MET A 146 36.32 52.21 18.91
C MET A 146 36.73 53.68 18.73
N THR A 147 35.95 54.49 18.01
CA THR A 147 36.22 55.94 17.91
C THR A 147 35.93 56.67 19.23
N ALA A 148 34.95 56.23 20.02
CA ALA A 148 34.69 56.81 21.33
C ALA A 148 35.78 56.47 22.35
N GLU A 149 36.26 55.21 22.35
CA GLU A 149 37.36 54.72 23.19
C GLU A 149 38.67 55.48 22.90
N THR A 150 39.11 55.51 21.64
CA THR A 150 40.33 56.24 21.26
C THR A 150 40.23 57.75 21.53
N ASN A 151 39.05 58.37 21.40
CA ASN A 151 38.85 59.77 21.82
C ASN A 151 38.91 59.94 23.35
N ALA A 152 38.49 58.95 24.14
CA ALA A 152 38.63 58.96 25.59
C ALA A 152 40.09 58.79 26.02
N GLU A 153 40.86 57.87 25.41
CA GLU A 153 42.29 57.69 25.64
C GLU A 153 43.10 58.96 25.32
N ASN A 154 42.83 59.59 24.17
CA ASN A 154 43.44 60.87 23.80
C ASN A 154 43.12 61.99 24.81
N LYS A 155 41.95 61.94 25.46
CA LYS A 155 41.56 62.91 26.49
C LYS A 155 42.17 62.60 27.86
N ILE A 156 42.34 61.32 28.20
CA ILE A 156 43.01 60.87 29.43
C ILE A 156 44.48 61.28 29.38
N THR A 157 45.20 60.91 28.31
CA THR A 157 46.62 61.26 28.11
C THR A 157 46.87 62.78 28.10
N ALA A 158 45.96 63.57 27.54
CA ALA A 158 46.01 65.03 27.62
C ALA A 158 45.81 65.57 29.05
N LEU A 159 44.99 64.91 29.88
CA LEU A 159 44.80 65.25 31.30
C LEU A 159 45.99 64.81 32.16
N GLU A 160 46.58 63.65 31.90
CA GLU A 160 47.81 63.17 32.56
C GLU A 160 48.99 64.12 32.30
N LEU A 161 49.15 64.60 31.07
CA LEU A 161 50.14 65.63 30.74
C LEU A 161 49.87 66.94 31.51
N ARG A 162 48.59 67.34 31.60
CA ARG A 162 48.17 68.54 32.34
C ARG A 162 48.40 68.41 33.85
N GLU A 163 48.26 67.22 34.41
CA GLU A 163 48.61 66.91 35.80
C GLU A 163 50.12 67.04 36.03
N GLN A 164 50.95 66.50 35.12
CA GLN A 164 52.41 66.62 35.19
C GLN A 164 52.88 68.08 35.08
N GLU A 165 52.28 68.89 34.20
CA GLU A 165 52.51 70.34 34.15
C GLU A 165 52.21 71.02 35.49
N LEU A 166 51.01 70.79 36.05
CA LEU A 166 50.58 71.39 37.32
C LEU A 166 51.44 70.93 38.49
N GLN A 167 51.83 69.65 38.53
CA GLN A 167 52.68 69.11 39.59
C GLN A 167 54.10 69.68 39.53
N THR A 168 54.62 69.95 38.32
CA THR A 168 55.90 70.68 38.11
C THR A 168 55.78 72.12 38.62
N VAL A 169 54.70 72.83 38.32
CA VAL A 169 54.45 74.19 38.82
C VAL A 169 54.31 74.22 40.35
N ILE A 170 53.65 73.23 40.95
CA ILE A 170 53.53 73.10 42.41
C ILE A 170 54.89 72.85 43.07
N GLN A 171 55.75 72.03 42.47
CA GLN A 171 57.13 71.82 42.95
C GLN A 171 57.95 73.10 42.89
N GLN A 172 57.89 73.84 41.77
CA GLN A 172 58.59 75.12 41.61
C GLN A 172 58.10 76.17 42.62
N LEU A 173 56.78 76.36 42.76
CA LEU A 173 56.20 77.29 43.75
C LEU A 173 56.56 76.90 45.19
N SER A 174 56.66 75.59 45.49
CA SER A 174 57.09 75.12 46.82
C SER A 174 58.56 75.48 47.10
N LEU A 175 59.43 75.33 46.11
CA LEU A 175 60.84 75.73 46.18
C LEU A 175 60.98 77.26 46.34
N ASP A 176 60.21 78.04 45.57
CA ASP A 176 60.24 79.50 45.64
C ASP A 176 59.68 80.04 46.96
N LEU A 177 58.63 79.42 47.51
CA LEU A 177 58.14 79.71 48.87
C LEU A 177 59.17 79.36 49.95
N GLN A 178 59.91 78.25 49.80
CA GLN A 178 61.00 77.89 50.71
C GLN A 178 62.14 78.91 50.64
N ASN A 179 62.55 79.33 49.44
CA ASN A 179 63.56 80.36 49.21
C ASN A 179 63.12 81.72 49.79
N ALA A 180 61.88 82.14 49.54
CA ALA A 180 61.30 83.35 50.09
C ALA A 180 61.23 83.32 51.62
N ARG A 181 60.91 82.17 52.24
CA ARG A 181 60.92 81.99 53.70
C ARG A 181 62.33 82.12 54.29
N VAL A 182 63.34 81.55 53.62
CA VAL A 182 64.75 81.71 54.04
C VAL A 182 65.17 83.18 53.93
N ALA A 183 64.88 83.85 52.81
CA ALA A 183 65.16 85.28 52.62
C ALA A 183 64.44 86.16 53.65
N GLY A 184 63.17 85.86 53.95
CA GLY A 184 62.38 86.51 55.00
C GLY A 184 63.02 86.39 56.37
N SER A 185 63.46 85.19 56.77
CA SER A 185 64.19 85.00 58.04
C SER A 185 65.53 85.76 58.09
N GLY A 186 66.14 86.03 56.93
CA GLY A 186 67.32 86.89 56.81
C GLY A 186 67.00 88.37 56.97
N CYS A 187 65.85 88.83 56.44
CA CYS A 187 65.34 90.19 56.68
C CYS A 187 64.95 90.39 58.15
N GLU A 188 64.25 89.43 58.75
CA GLU A 188 63.82 89.44 60.15
C GLU A 188 65.01 89.56 61.11
N LYS A 189 66.07 88.75 60.90
CA LYS A 189 67.33 88.86 61.66
C LYS A 189 68.00 90.22 61.51
N ARG A 190 68.03 90.80 60.30
CA ARG A 190 68.58 92.16 60.07
C ARG A 190 67.74 93.24 60.78
N LEU A 191 66.42 93.09 60.77
CA LEU A 191 65.50 94.01 61.43
C LEU A 191 65.67 93.98 62.95
N GLU A 192 65.88 92.79 63.54
CA GLU A 192 66.18 92.66 64.97
C GLU A 192 67.54 93.28 65.35
N VAL A 193 68.58 93.08 64.54
CA VAL A 193 69.88 93.75 64.74
C VAL A 193 69.71 95.28 64.70
N LEU A 194 69.04 95.82 63.69
CA LEU A 194 68.77 97.26 63.58
C LEU A 194 67.91 97.79 64.75
N ARG A 195 67.00 96.97 65.31
CA ARG A 195 66.21 97.32 66.50
C ARG A 195 67.09 97.42 67.75
N VAL A 196 68.03 96.48 67.94
CA VAL A 196 69.00 96.49 69.04
C VAL A 196 69.96 97.68 68.92
N GLU A 197 70.47 97.96 67.70
CA GLU A 197 71.31 99.13 67.42
C GLU A 197 70.56 100.44 67.70
N HIS A 198 69.31 100.57 67.26
CA HIS A 198 68.47 101.74 67.53
C HIS A 198 68.24 101.95 69.03
N GLU A 199 67.91 100.90 69.79
CA GLU A 199 67.69 101.02 71.24
C GLU A 199 69.00 101.34 72.00
N SER A 200 70.15 100.84 71.52
CA SER A 200 71.48 101.23 72.02
C SER A 200 71.76 102.73 71.78
N LEU A 201 71.59 103.21 70.55
CA LEU A 201 71.78 104.63 70.19
C LEU A 201 70.84 105.56 70.97
N LYS A 202 69.61 105.10 71.24
CA LYS A 202 68.62 105.81 72.06
C LYS A 202 69.04 105.90 73.53
N VAL A 203 69.65 104.85 74.08
CA VAL A 203 70.24 104.88 75.43
C VAL A 203 71.45 105.82 75.48
N GLU A 204 72.34 105.77 74.49
CA GLU A 204 73.47 106.72 74.37
C GLU A 204 73.00 108.17 74.26
N TYR A 205 71.95 108.43 73.47
CA TYR A 205 71.33 109.74 73.33
C TYR A 205 70.78 110.26 74.67
N GLU A 206 70.03 109.46 75.43
CA GLU A 206 69.52 109.87 76.74
C GLU A 206 70.65 110.07 77.77
N GLN A 207 71.72 109.27 77.74
CA GLN A 207 72.90 109.51 78.57
C GLN A 207 73.60 110.83 78.20
N HIS A 208 73.78 111.12 76.91
CA HIS A 208 74.39 112.36 76.45
C HIS A 208 73.53 113.60 76.78
N LYS A 209 72.21 113.46 76.67
CA LYS A 209 71.22 114.47 77.07
C LYS A 209 71.26 114.75 78.57
N GLN A 210 71.29 113.72 79.42
CA GLN A 210 71.48 113.88 80.88
C GLN A 210 72.80 114.59 81.20
N LYS A 211 73.91 114.17 80.57
CA LYS A 211 75.21 114.83 80.74
C LYS A 211 75.18 116.31 80.34
N MET A 212 74.56 116.63 79.19
CA MET A 212 74.39 118.01 78.74
C MET A 212 73.56 118.85 79.72
N THR A 213 72.50 118.30 80.33
CA THR A 213 71.74 119.02 81.37
C THR A 213 72.54 119.26 82.65
N PHE A 214 73.46 118.36 83.01
CA PHE A 214 74.37 118.56 84.14
C PHE A 214 75.41 119.66 83.85
N GLU A 215 76.06 119.63 82.68
CA GLU A 215 77.01 120.68 82.26
C GLU A 215 76.33 122.06 82.11
N PHE A 216 75.05 122.10 81.75
CA PHE A 216 74.25 123.33 81.72
C PHE A 216 73.94 123.85 83.14
N ALA A 217 73.62 122.97 84.09
CA ALA A 217 73.40 123.34 85.48
C ALA A 217 74.66 123.92 86.15
N GLU A 218 75.85 123.35 85.89
CA GLU A 218 77.12 123.94 86.36
C GLU A 218 77.39 125.32 85.75
N ARG A 219 77.13 125.51 84.45
CA ARG A 219 77.26 126.82 83.78
C ARG A 219 76.33 127.89 84.36
N ASN A 220 75.08 127.54 84.66
CA ASN A 220 74.14 128.48 85.27
C ASN A 220 74.60 128.89 86.68
N LYS A 221 75.05 127.92 87.49
CA LYS A 221 75.60 128.18 88.83
C LYS A 221 76.87 129.06 88.82
N LEU A 222 77.67 128.99 87.76
CA LEU A 222 78.80 129.90 87.54
C LEU A 222 78.32 131.31 87.13
N THR A 223 77.23 131.40 86.37
CA THR A 223 76.63 132.69 85.97
C THR A 223 76.05 133.44 87.17
N GLU A 224 75.37 132.75 88.09
CA GLU A 224 74.86 133.33 89.35
C GLU A 224 75.98 134.00 90.18
N GLN A 225 77.14 133.34 90.29
CA GLN A 225 78.33 133.88 91.00
C GLN A 225 78.97 135.10 90.32
N LEU A 226 78.70 135.32 89.03
CA LEU A 226 79.08 136.55 88.31
C LEU A 226 78.02 137.64 88.50
N GLN A 227 76.73 137.27 88.53
CA GLN A 227 75.60 138.16 88.79
C GLN A 227 75.71 138.86 90.16
N GLU A 228 76.09 138.13 91.22
CA GLU A 228 76.32 138.69 92.56
C GLU A 228 77.45 139.73 92.59
N LYS A 229 78.50 139.54 91.79
CA LYS A 229 79.63 140.49 91.70
C LYS A 229 79.25 141.78 90.98
N VAL A 230 78.38 141.72 89.98
CA VAL A 230 77.81 142.91 89.31
C VAL A 230 76.96 143.70 90.32
N SER A 231 76.07 143.01 91.02
CA SER A 231 75.19 143.59 92.06
C SER A 231 75.97 144.27 93.22
N ALA A 232 77.20 143.84 93.49
CA ALA A 232 78.08 144.44 94.49
C ALA A 232 78.83 145.69 94.01
N LEU A 233 78.96 145.91 92.69
CA LEU A 233 79.65 147.06 92.09
C LEU A 233 78.67 148.21 91.79
N GLU A 234 77.46 147.90 91.35
CA GLU A 234 76.42 148.89 91.02
C GLU A 234 75.99 149.73 92.24
N LYS A 235 76.06 149.15 93.44
CA LYS A 235 75.59 149.73 94.71
C LYS A 235 76.46 150.86 95.28
N LYS A 236 77.21 151.57 94.43
CA LYS A 236 78.28 152.51 94.84
C LYS A 236 78.34 153.85 94.10
N LEU A 237 77.46 154.14 93.14
CA LEU A 237 77.60 155.32 92.26
C LEU A 237 76.31 156.13 91.99
N GLU A 238 75.51 156.41 93.02
CA GLU A 238 74.32 157.28 92.90
C GLU A 238 74.36 158.50 93.85
N ARG A 239 74.40 159.70 93.25
CA ARG A 239 73.97 161.03 93.74
C ARG A 239 74.39 162.07 92.67
N ASN A 240 73.47 162.62 91.88
CA ASN A 240 72.63 163.81 92.16
C ASN A 240 73.42 165.14 92.03
N LEU A 241 72.93 166.21 91.40
CA LEU A 241 71.60 166.47 90.80
C LEU A 241 71.62 167.69 89.82
N SER A 242 70.44 168.11 89.37
CA SER A 242 70.06 169.33 88.62
C SER A 242 70.27 169.33 87.08
N GLY A 243 69.37 169.92 86.29
CA GLY A 243 68.03 170.40 86.68
C GLY A 243 67.39 171.39 85.69
N ASP A 244 66.39 170.93 84.94
CA ASP A 244 65.40 171.80 84.27
C ASP A 244 64.06 171.04 84.13
N GLU A 245 63.09 171.40 84.96
CA GLU A 245 61.89 170.58 85.22
C GLU A 245 60.79 170.74 84.15
N HIS A 246 60.96 171.65 83.18
CA HIS A 246 60.06 171.75 82.03
C HIS A 246 60.32 170.69 80.94
N VAL A 247 61.54 170.14 80.86
CA VAL A 247 61.77 168.95 80.03
C VAL A 247 61.17 167.70 80.69
N GLN A 248 61.03 167.66 82.02
CA GLN A 248 60.47 166.48 82.71
C GLN A 248 58.99 166.22 82.44
N GLU A 249 58.14 167.24 82.24
CA GLU A 249 56.71 166.97 81.97
C GLU A 249 56.47 166.54 80.53
N LEU A 250 57.16 167.15 79.55
CA LEU A 250 57.19 166.63 78.18
C LEU A 250 57.85 165.24 78.10
N LEU A 251 58.87 164.94 78.90
CA LEU A 251 59.41 163.59 79.02
C LEU A 251 58.47 162.62 79.75
N LYS A 252 57.61 163.06 80.68
CA LYS A 252 56.58 162.22 81.31
C LYS A 252 55.46 161.89 80.32
N GLU A 253 54.91 162.89 79.61
CA GLU A 253 53.90 162.63 78.60
C GLU A 253 54.47 161.75 77.48
N LYS A 254 55.65 162.10 76.96
CA LYS A 254 56.40 161.26 76.01
C LYS A 254 56.63 159.86 76.57
N ALA A 255 57.07 159.68 77.82
CA ALA A 255 57.27 158.36 78.42
C ALA A 255 55.96 157.58 78.57
N THR A 256 54.81 158.22 78.87
CA THR A 256 53.51 157.53 78.88
C THR A 256 53.01 157.18 77.48
N LEU A 257 53.41 157.92 76.44
CA LEU A 257 53.12 157.60 75.04
C LEU A 257 54.08 156.55 74.48
N GLU A 258 55.34 156.56 74.87
CA GLU A 258 56.33 155.49 74.59
C GLU A 258 55.95 154.21 75.33
N GLN A 259 55.51 154.29 76.59
CA GLN A 259 54.93 153.17 77.33
C GLN A 259 53.69 152.62 76.62
N LYS A 260 52.72 153.45 76.24
CA LYS A 260 51.54 152.99 75.47
C LYS A 260 51.91 152.43 74.09
N LEU A 261 52.96 152.95 73.47
CA LEU A 261 53.49 152.43 72.21
C LEU A 261 54.15 151.05 72.41
N ASP A 262 54.86 150.84 73.51
CA ASP A 262 55.49 149.55 73.84
C ASP A 262 54.47 148.53 74.39
N GLU A 263 53.46 148.96 75.14
CA GLU A 263 52.29 148.15 75.53
C GLU A 263 51.50 147.70 74.29
N THR A 264 51.23 148.61 73.33
CA THR A 264 50.55 148.23 72.07
C THR A 264 51.45 147.40 71.16
N ARG A 265 52.78 147.59 71.15
CA ARG A 265 53.73 146.68 70.49
C ARG A 265 53.72 145.30 71.14
N GLN A 266 53.70 145.19 72.48
CA GLN A 266 53.61 143.92 73.18
C GLN A 266 52.29 143.21 72.90
N GLN A 267 51.16 143.93 72.93
CA GLN A 267 49.86 143.37 72.57
C GLN A 267 49.84 142.88 71.11
N VAL A 268 50.35 143.67 70.16
CA VAL A 268 50.47 143.26 68.75
C VAL A 268 51.42 142.06 68.58
N LEU A 269 52.44 141.91 69.43
CA LEU A 269 53.30 140.73 69.44
C LEU A 269 52.57 139.50 70.01
N THR A 270 51.82 139.61 71.11
CA THR A 270 51.03 138.48 71.68
C THR A 270 49.88 138.06 70.75
N ASP A 271 49.20 139.02 70.14
CA ASP A 271 48.15 138.77 69.16
C ASP A 271 48.75 138.08 67.92
N ARG A 272 49.95 138.48 67.49
CA ARG A 272 50.68 137.86 66.39
C ARG A 272 51.20 136.46 66.74
N THR A 273 51.63 136.18 67.97
CA THR A 273 52.02 134.82 68.37
C THR A 273 50.80 133.90 68.45
N HIS A 274 49.69 134.34 69.07
CA HIS A 274 48.44 133.56 69.06
C HIS A 274 47.86 133.38 67.65
N HIS A 275 48.00 134.38 66.77
CA HIS A 275 47.61 134.20 65.37
C HIS A 275 48.51 133.18 64.65
N ALA A 276 49.83 133.20 64.87
CA ALA A 276 50.73 132.19 64.32
C ALA A 276 50.46 130.78 64.87
N GLU A 277 50.16 130.65 66.17
CA GLU A 277 49.77 129.39 66.80
C GLU A 277 48.46 128.82 66.21
N THR A 278 47.43 129.67 66.07
CA THR A 278 46.15 129.26 65.45
C THR A 278 46.32 128.91 63.96
N VAL A 279 47.13 129.65 63.20
CA VAL A 279 47.45 129.31 61.81
C VAL A 279 48.21 127.99 61.72
N ASN A 280 49.24 127.75 62.54
CA ASN A 280 49.96 126.48 62.59
C ASN A 280 49.03 125.30 62.94
N GLN A 281 48.08 125.51 63.86
CA GLN A 281 47.12 124.47 64.24
C GLN A 281 46.08 124.20 63.13
N LEU A 282 45.60 125.24 62.43
CA LEU A 282 44.75 125.10 61.24
C LEU A 282 45.47 124.44 60.06
N GLU A 283 46.75 124.76 59.82
CA GLU A 283 47.57 124.06 58.84
C GLU A 283 47.76 122.58 59.17
N THR A 284 47.95 122.26 60.45
CA THR A 284 48.10 120.87 60.91
C THR A 284 46.78 120.11 60.74
N GLN A 285 45.65 120.74 61.08
CA GLN A 285 44.31 120.19 60.85
C GLN A 285 44.00 120.00 59.35
N ASN A 286 44.38 120.94 58.48
CA ASN A 286 44.23 120.78 57.03
C ASN A 286 45.04 119.59 56.51
N LYS A 287 46.31 119.45 56.90
CA LYS A 287 47.16 118.30 56.50
C LYS A 287 46.59 116.97 57.01
N GLU A 288 46.03 116.95 58.22
CA GLU A 288 45.38 115.75 58.78
C GLU A 288 44.04 115.42 58.06
N LEU A 289 43.29 116.45 57.64
CA LEU A 289 42.07 116.29 56.84
C LEU A 289 42.37 115.83 55.41
N GLU A 290 43.38 116.42 54.76
CA GLU A 290 43.89 115.99 53.44
C GLU A 290 44.31 114.52 53.47
N GLN A 291 45.07 114.11 54.50
CA GLN A 291 45.49 112.72 54.66
C GLN A 291 44.30 111.77 54.89
N LYS A 292 43.31 112.17 55.71
CA LYS A 292 42.07 111.39 55.91
C LYS A 292 41.24 111.30 54.63
N LEU A 293 41.18 112.36 53.83
CA LEU A 293 40.46 112.41 52.56
C LEU A 293 41.14 111.50 51.52
N GLN A 294 42.48 111.51 51.44
CA GLN A 294 43.25 110.59 50.60
C GLN A 294 43.05 109.11 51.00
N ILE A 295 43.05 108.81 52.31
CA ILE A 295 42.75 107.45 52.80
C ILE A 295 41.30 107.04 52.44
N ALA A 296 40.35 107.98 52.53
CA ALA A 296 38.95 107.73 52.19
C ALA A 296 38.74 107.51 50.67
N THR A 297 39.41 108.26 49.79
CA THR A 297 39.32 108.05 48.33
C THR A 297 40.00 106.77 47.89
N GLU A 298 41.14 106.40 48.49
CA GLU A 298 41.77 105.09 48.25
C GLU A 298 40.93 103.92 48.76
N ALA A 299 40.23 104.07 49.90
CA ALA A 299 39.32 103.07 50.42
C ALA A 299 38.06 102.92 49.54
N LEU A 300 37.49 104.05 49.08
CA LEU A 300 36.37 104.06 48.14
C LEU A 300 36.74 103.36 46.84
N LYS A 301 37.87 103.72 46.22
CA LYS A 301 38.34 103.11 44.96
C LYS A 301 38.54 101.60 45.08
N LYS A 302 39.11 101.11 46.20
CA LYS A 302 39.25 99.67 46.47
C LYS A 302 37.89 98.98 46.65
N SER A 303 36.89 99.69 47.20
CA SER A 303 35.52 99.19 47.30
C SER A 303 34.79 99.17 45.95
N GLU A 304 35.05 100.14 45.06
CA GLU A 304 34.52 100.18 43.70
C GLU A 304 35.14 99.07 42.83
N GLU A 305 36.46 98.87 42.93
CA GLU A 305 37.17 97.76 42.28
C GLU A 305 36.64 96.38 42.74
N ALA A 306 36.42 96.21 44.05
CA ALA A 306 35.84 94.98 44.59
C ALA A 306 34.36 94.79 44.21
N ALA A 307 33.58 95.87 44.07
CA ALA A 307 32.20 95.80 43.57
C ALA A 307 32.16 95.38 42.08
N ALA A 308 33.01 95.97 41.24
CA ALA A 308 33.12 95.58 39.83
C ALA A 308 33.57 94.11 39.65
N GLU A 309 34.42 93.59 40.53
CA GLU A 309 34.79 92.17 40.54
C GLU A 309 33.64 91.25 41.00
N GLN A 310 32.81 91.69 41.97
CA GLN A 310 31.57 91.01 42.35
C GLN A 310 30.57 90.97 41.18
N ASP A 311 30.32 92.10 40.51
CA ASP A 311 29.41 92.19 39.37
C ASP A 311 29.86 91.30 38.20
N LEU A 312 31.16 91.30 37.88
CA LEU A 312 31.76 90.37 36.90
C LEU A 312 31.60 88.89 37.28
N LYS A 313 31.48 88.58 38.58
CA LYS A 313 31.28 87.23 39.09
C LYS A 313 29.79 86.83 39.08
N ILE A 314 28.89 87.77 39.37
CA ILE A 314 27.44 87.61 39.25
C ILE A 314 27.05 87.39 37.78
N GLN A 315 27.60 88.17 36.84
CA GLN A 315 27.35 87.97 35.41
C GLN A 315 27.74 86.56 34.97
N LYS A 316 28.96 86.09 35.31
CA LYS A 316 29.43 84.74 34.98
C LYS A 316 28.57 83.63 35.59
N LEU A 317 28.02 83.84 36.79
CA LEU A 317 27.07 82.89 37.38
C LEU A 317 25.73 82.87 36.62
N THR A 318 25.26 84.04 36.16
CA THR A 318 24.06 84.16 35.33
C THR A 318 24.24 83.47 33.98
N ASP A 319 25.36 83.70 33.30
CA ASP A 319 25.71 83.07 32.02
C ASP A 319 25.73 81.53 32.13
N LEU A 320 26.30 81.01 33.23
CA LEU A 320 26.33 79.56 33.53
C LEU A 320 24.95 78.99 33.90
N GLU A 321 24.08 79.78 34.52
CA GLU A 321 22.72 79.38 34.89
C GLU A 321 21.78 79.35 33.67
N ASP A 322 21.98 80.25 32.69
CA ASP A 322 21.37 80.21 31.37
C ASP A 322 21.83 78.97 30.57
N GLU A 323 23.14 78.67 30.51
CA GLU A 323 23.64 77.46 29.85
C GLU A 323 23.14 76.18 30.52
N ARG A 324 23.09 76.13 31.86
CA ARG A 324 22.45 75.01 32.58
C ARG A 324 20.99 74.84 32.16
N SER A 325 20.26 75.94 32.01
CA SER A 325 18.85 75.93 31.63
C SER A 325 18.64 75.45 30.19
N LYS A 326 19.50 75.86 29.24
CA LYS A 326 19.50 75.36 27.86
C LYS A 326 19.77 73.86 27.79
N LEU A 327 20.83 73.40 28.47
CA LEU A 327 21.19 71.97 28.54
C LEU A 327 20.08 71.14 29.19
N GLN A 328 19.45 71.65 30.25
CA GLN A 328 18.34 70.97 30.92
C GLN A 328 17.08 70.92 30.02
N GLN A 329 16.81 71.93 29.21
CA GLN A 329 15.75 71.91 28.19
C GLN A 329 16.06 70.93 27.05
N GLN A 330 17.32 70.84 26.62
CA GLN A 330 17.75 69.85 25.62
C GLN A 330 17.59 68.41 26.15
N ILE A 331 18.05 68.13 27.37
CA ILE A 331 17.89 66.82 28.03
C ILE A 331 16.41 66.42 28.12
N LEU A 332 15.51 67.37 28.43
CA LEU A 332 14.07 67.11 28.46
C LEU A 332 13.49 66.82 27.07
N SER A 333 13.96 67.50 26.02
CA SER A 333 13.46 67.28 24.65
C SER A 333 13.99 65.98 24.04
N GLU A 334 15.26 65.64 24.27
CA GLU A 334 15.84 64.34 23.90
C GLU A 334 15.18 63.20 24.66
N LYS A 335 15.00 63.33 25.99
CA LYS A 335 14.26 62.34 26.77
C LYS A 335 12.87 62.11 26.18
N HIS A 336 12.12 63.16 25.86
CA HIS A 336 10.78 63.00 25.30
C HIS A 336 10.80 62.27 23.94
N GLN A 337 11.81 62.48 23.10
CA GLN A 337 11.99 61.69 21.88
C GLN A 337 12.31 60.21 22.16
N TYR A 338 13.09 59.91 23.20
CA TYR A 338 13.34 58.52 23.61
C TYR A 338 12.09 57.87 24.21
N ASP A 339 11.33 58.57 25.06
CA ASP A 339 10.05 58.10 25.60
C ASP A 339 9.03 57.79 24.46
N GLN A 340 8.98 58.63 23.41
CA GLN A 340 8.19 58.38 22.20
C GLN A 340 8.69 57.16 21.40
N LYS A 341 10.00 56.97 21.26
CA LYS A 341 10.58 55.78 20.59
C LYS A 341 10.30 54.50 21.37
N VAL A 342 10.42 54.53 22.70
CA VAL A 342 10.12 53.39 23.58
C VAL A 342 8.64 53.00 23.46
N THR A 343 7.72 53.94 23.65
CA THR A 343 6.27 53.66 23.51
C THR A 343 5.86 53.21 22.10
N GLY A 344 6.55 53.69 21.07
CA GLY A 344 6.40 53.19 19.70
C GLY A 344 6.87 51.74 19.50
N LEU A 345 7.99 51.35 20.13
CA LEU A 345 8.50 49.98 20.10
C LEU A 345 7.67 49.03 20.97
N GLU A 346 7.23 49.45 22.16
CA GLU A 346 6.30 48.72 23.02
C GLU A 346 4.99 48.41 22.27
N SER A 347 4.46 49.38 21.52
CA SER A 347 3.28 49.20 20.67
C SER A 347 3.51 48.20 19.53
N GLN A 348 4.71 48.13 18.96
CA GLN A 348 5.07 47.14 17.93
C GLN A 348 5.22 45.74 18.53
N ILE A 349 5.85 45.62 19.71
CA ILE A 349 5.99 44.36 20.45
C ILE A 349 4.59 43.80 20.77
N ALA A 350 3.71 44.60 21.37
CA ALA A 350 2.34 44.17 21.70
C ALA A 350 1.53 43.75 20.45
N ALA A 351 1.75 44.39 19.30
CA ALA A 351 1.12 44.00 18.04
C ALA A 351 1.66 42.67 17.49
N LEU A 352 2.97 42.43 17.61
CA LEU A 352 3.61 41.16 17.22
C LEU A 352 3.23 40.01 18.16
N GLU A 353 3.15 40.25 19.47
CA GLU A 353 2.66 39.27 20.45
C GLU A 353 1.20 38.88 20.19
N ALA A 354 0.33 39.85 19.89
CA ALA A 354 -1.07 39.60 19.54
C ALA A 354 -1.21 38.82 18.22
N ALA A 355 -0.39 39.13 17.20
CA ALA A 355 -0.35 38.37 15.96
C ALA A 355 0.16 36.93 16.18
N TRP A 356 1.21 36.75 16.98
CA TRP A 356 1.76 35.43 17.30
C TRP A 356 0.79 34.55 18.08
N GLU A 357 0.06 35.08 19.06
CA GLU A 357 -1.01 34.33 19.75
C GLU A 357 -2.20 34.02 18.83
N PHE A 358 -2.51 34.89 17.86
CA PHE A 358 -3.51 34.58 16.83
C PHE A 358 -3.06 33.41 15.92
N ASP A 359 -1.85 33.46 15.37
CA ASP A 359 -1.30 32.39 14.52
C ASP A 359 -1.17 31.06 15.29
N LYS A 360 -0.74 31.12 16.56
CA LYS A 360 -0.65 29.99 17.49
C LYS A 360 -2.02 29.37 17.78
N THR A 361 -3.05 30.18 18.01
CA THR A 361 -4.42 29.67 18.23
C THR A 361 -5.05 29.13 16.94
N ALA A 362 -4.80 29.75 15.78
CA ALA A 362 -5.22 29.23 14.47
C ALA A 362 -4.54 27.89 14.15
N ALA A 363 -3.24 27.75 14.42
CA ALA A 363 -2.51 26.49 14.27
C ALA A 363 -3.07 25.40 15.19
N GLN A 364 -3.31 25.71 16.47
CA GLN A 364 -3.90 24.75 17.42
C GLN A 364 -5.31 24.31 17.02
N GLN A 365 -6.13 25.22 16.48
CA GLN A 365 -7.43 24.88 15.91
C GLN A 365 -7.29 23.94 14.69
N LYS A 366 -6.33 24.19 13.79
CA LYS A 366 -6.14 23.31 12.63
C LYS A 366 -5.57 21.94 13.00
N ILE A 367 -4.71 21.85 14.01
CA ILE A 367 -4.27 20.57 14.60
C ILE A 367 -5.49 19.79 15.11
N SER A 368 -6.35 20.43 15.93
CA SER A 368 -7.54 19.80 16.52
C SER A 368 -8.53 19.30 15.45
N GLN A 369 -8.68 20.03 14.33
CA GLN A 369 -9.48 19.58 13.18
C GLN A 369 -8.87 18.35 12.49
N LEU A 370 -7.55 18.32 12.30
CA LEU A 370 -6.85 17.18 11.70
C LEU A 370 -6.87 15.95 12.62
N GLU A 371 -6.86 16.13 13.93
CA GLU A 371 -7.07 15.05 14.91
C GLU A 371 -8.48 14.47 14.79
N GLU A 372 -9.52 15.31 14.71
CA GLU A 372 -10.92 14.87 14.51
C GLU A 372 -11.15 14.19 13.14
N GLU A 373 -10.48 14.66 12.08
CA GLU A 373 -10.49 14.04 10.75
C GLU A 373 -9.78 12.67 10.76
N ASN A 374 -8.62 12.55 11.43
CA ASN A 374 -7.90 11.28 11.57
C ASN A 374 -8.70 10.25 12.38
N GLU A 375 -9.38 10.65 13.46
CA GLU A 375 -10.19 9.75 14.28
C GLU A 375 -11.38 9.17 13.47
N LYS A 376 -12.07 10.02 12.67
CA LYS A 376 -13.13 9.60 11.75
C LYS A 376 -12.62 8.64 10.68
N LEU A 377 -11.45 8.93 10.08
CA LEU A 377 -10.83 8.06 9.10
C LEU A 377 -10.41 6.71 9.71
N ASN A 378 -9.84 6.71 10.92
CA ASN A 378 -9.47 5.49 11.63
C ASN A 378 -10.70 4.63 11.97
N GLY A 379 -11.78 5.23 12.49
CA GLY A 379 -13.04 4.53 12.72
C GLY A 379 -13.59 3.88 11.44
N SER A 380 -13.59 4.60 10.32
CA SER A 380 -14.01 4.02 9.03
C SER A 380 -13.11 2.87 8.57
N ARG A 381 -11.79 2.95 8.83
CA ARG A 381 -10.83 1.87 8.53
C ARG A 381 -11.14 0.62 9.35
N GLU A 382 -11.44 0.78 10.64
CA GLU A 382 -11.78 -0.32 11.55
C GLU A 382 -13.13 -0.97 11.18
N GLU A 383 -14.10 -0.21 10.68
CA GLU A 383 -15.33 -0.76 10.08
C GLU A 383 -15.04 -1.57 8.81
N TYR A 384 -14.22 -1.05 7.88
CA TYR A 384 -13.83 -1.78 6.68
C TYR A 384 -13.02 -3.05 7.00
N GLU A 385 -12.07 -3.00 7.93
CA GLU A 385 -11.30 -4.16 8.39
C GLU A 385 -12.21 -5.21 9.04
N SER A 386 -13.15 -4.77 9.88
CA SER A 386 -14.18 -5.64 10.48
C SER A 386 -15.12 -6.26 9.45
N SER A 387 -15.41 -5.57 8.35
CA SER A 387 -16.22 -6.08 7.23
C SER A 387 -15.43 -7.10 6.39
N LEU A 388 -14.18 -6.78 6.04
CA LEU A 388 -13.27 -7.66 5.30
C LEU A 388 -13.05 -8.98 6.04
N LYS A 389 -12.82 -8.92 7.36
CA LYS A 389 -12.64 -10.10 8.22
C LYS A 389 -13.88 -10.99 8.29
N LYS A 390 -15.09 -10.42 8.21
CA LYS A 390 -16.34 -11.19 8.08
C LYS A 390 -16.40 -11.89 6.73
N GLN A 391 -16.14 -11.17 5.63
CA GLN A 391 -16.11 -11.75 4.28
C GLN A 391 -15.06 -12.86 4.14
N GLU A 392 -13.87 -12.71 4.72
CA GLU A 392 -12.84 -13.75 4.74
C GLU A 392 -13.33 -15.00 5.51
N SER A 393 -13.98 -14.82 6.66
CA SER A 393 -14.53 -15.95 7.42
C SER A 393 -15.63 -16.70 6.66
N GLU A 394 -16.48 -15.99 5.91
CA GLU A 394 -17.52 -16.59 5.06
C GLU A 394 -16.93 -17.28 3.82
N LEU A 395 -15.93 -16.66 3.17
CA LEU A 395 -15.22 -17.25 2.05
C LEU A 395 -14.51 -18.56 2.46
N ASN A 396 -13.96 -18.62 3.67
CA ASN A 396 -13.38 -19.84 4.21
C ASN A 396 -14.44 -20.90 4.60
N ARG A 397 -15.62 -20.48 5.12
CA ARG A 397 -16.78 -21.37 5.29
C ARG A 397 -17.20 -21.99 3.96
N LEU A 398 -17.43 -21.17 2.93
CA LEU A 398 -17.85 -21.61 1.60
C LEU A 398 -16.82 -22.53 0.92
N LYS A 399 -15.52 -22.30 1.11
CA LYS A 399 -14.47 -23.25 0.68
C LYS A 399 -14.58 -24.62 1.35
N SER A 400 -14.84 -24.66 2.67
CA SER A 400 -15.02 -25.93 3.39
C SER A 400 -16.32 -26.65 3.02
N GLU A 401 -17.39 -25.92 2.73
CA GLU A 401 -18.64 -26.48 2.20
C GLU A 401 -18.43 -27.02 0.78
N LEU A 402 -17.67 -26.33 -0.07
CA LEU A 402 -17.33 -26.79 -1.42
C LEU A 402 -16.51 -28.09 -1.41
N SER A 403 -15.46 -28.20 -0.59
CA SER A 403 -14.67 -29.45 -0.48
C SER A 403 -15.46 -30.60 0.16
N SER A 404 -16.40 -30.31 1.07
CA SER A 404 -17.36 -31.32 1.56
C SER A 404 -18.32 -31.80 0.47
N ARG A 405 -18.75 -30.93 -0.44
CA ARG A 405 -19.57 -31.30 -1.60
C ARG A 405 -18.76 -32.06 -2.65
N GLU A 406 -17.50 -31.71 -2.86
CA GLU A 406 -16.59 -32.40 -3.78
C GLU A 406 -16.33 -33.84 -3.32
N THR A 407 -15.99 -34.04 -2.05
CA THR A 407 -15.81 -35.39 -1.47
C THR A 407 -17.07 -36.24 -1.58
N VAL A 408 -18.25 -35.71 -1.23
CA VAL A 408 -19.54 -36.41 -1.41
C VAL A 408 -19.82 -36.70 -2.89
N SER A 409 -19.48 -35.78 -3.82
CA SER A 409 -19.67 -36.01 -5.26
C SER A 409 -18.75 -37.12 -5.80
N VAL A 410 -17.52 -37.21 -5.30
CA VAL A 410 -16.58 -38.30 -5.59
C VAL A 410 -17.07 -39.64 -5.03
N GLU A 411 -17.70 -39.65 -3.86
CA GLU A 411 -18.32 -40.85 -3.29
C GLU A 411 -19.56 -41.30 -4.08
N ILE A 412 -20.43 -40.37 -4.49
CA ILE A 412 -21.55 -40.66 -5.40
C ILE A 412 -21.05 -41.21 -6.74
N ALA A 413 -20.00 -40.63 -7.32
CA ALA A 413 -19.40 -41.12 -8.57
C ALA A 413 -18.86 -42.56 -8.42
N LYS A 414 -18.16 -42.87 -7.32
CA LYS A 414 -17.70 -44.23 -6.99
C LYS A 414 -18.86 -45.21 -6.84
N ALA A 415 -19.93 -44.82 -6.15
CA ALA A 415 -21.11 -45.65 -5.96
C ALA A 415 -21.84 -45.92 -7.30
N LEU A 416 -21.99 -44.91 -8.15
CA LEU A 416 -22.56 -45.06 -9.49
C LEU A 416 -21.72 -46.01 -10.35
N GLU A 417 -20.39 -45.87 -10.35
CA GLU A 417 -19.49 -46.76 -11.09
C GLU A 417 -19.53 -48.20 -10.57
N GLU A 418 -19.69 -48.41 -9.26
CA GLU A 418 -19.86 -49.76 -8.71
C GLU A 418 -21.22 -50.39 -9.11
N THR A 419 -22.31 -49.61 -9.09
CA THR A 419 -23.60 -50.09 -9.64
C THR A 419 -23.57 -50.31 -11.15
N ARG A 420 -22.67 -49.62 -11.88
CA ARG A 420 -22.42 -49.84 -13.30
C ARG A 420 -21.77 -51.21 -13.52
N LYS A 421 -20.69 -51.54 -12.81
CA LYS A 421 -20.04 -52.86 -12.91
C LYS A 421 -21.01 -53.99 -12.57
N GLN A 422 -21.77 -53.86 -11.48
CA GLN A 422 -22.79 -54.85 -11.10
C GLN A 422 -23.85 -55.05 -12.19
N ARG A 423 -24.24 -53.98 -12.90
CA ARG A 423 -25.14 -54.06 -14.06
C ARG A 423 -24.46 -54.76 -15.24
N GLU A 424 -23.20 -54.49 -15.51
CA GLU A 424 -22.44 -55.11 -16.61
C GLU A 424 -22.17 -56.61 -16.33
N GLU A 425 -21.89 -57.00 -15.09
CA GLU A 425 -21.83 -58.40 -14.65
C GLU A 425 -23.18 -59.11 -14.79
N LEU A 426 -24.28 -58.50 -14.34
CA LEU A 426 -25.63 -59.06 -14.53
C LEU A 426 -26.01 -59.16 -16.01
N GLN A 427 -25.61 -58.19 -16.84
CA GLN A 427 -25.82 -58.23 -18.28
C GLN A 427 -25.02 -59.37 -18.94
N GLN A 428 -23.79 -59.63 -18.48
CA GLN A 428 -23.01 -60.79 -18.91
C GLN A 428 -23.70 -62.10 -18.50
N GLN A 429 -24.18 -62.23 -17.26
CA GLN A 429 -24.93 -63.41 -16.79
C GLN A 429 -26.20 -63.65 -17.61
N VAL A 430 -26.99 -62.60 -17.88
CA VAL A 430 -28.18 -62.67 -18.74
C VAL A 430 -27.81 -63.09 -20.17
N SER A 431 -26.71 -62.57 -20.74
CA SER A 431 -26.25 -62.97 -22.08
C SER A 431 -25.80 -64.43 -22.14
N HIS A 432 -25.15 -64.94 -21.09
CA HIS A 432 -24.77 -66.34 -20.99
C HIS A 432 -26.00 -67.24 -20.86
N LEU A 433 -26.95 -66.89 -19.99
CA LEU A 433 -28.21 -67.62 -19.86
C LEU A 433 -29.03 -67.61 -21.16
N ALA A 434 -29.08 -66.49 -21.89
CA ALA A 434 -29.72 -66.42 -23.20
C ALA A 434 -29.03 -67.31 -24.24
N SER A 435 -27.70 -67.43 -24.21
CA SER A 435 -26.96 -68.36 -25.07
C SER A 435 -27.25 -69.82 -24.74
N LEU A 436 -27.36 -70.16 -23.45
CA LEU A 436 -27.70 -71.50 -22.96
C LEU A 436 -29.15 -71.87 -23.29
N VAL A 437 -30.10 -70.95 -23.14
CA VAL A 437 -31.50 -71.15 -23.56
C VAL A 437 -31.56 -71.44 -25.05
N LYS A 438 -30.88 -70.64 -25.89
CA LYS A 438 -30.82 -70.89 -27.34
C LYS A 438 -30.23 -72.26 -27.70
N GLU A 439 -29.21 -72.71 -26.99
CA GLU A 439 -28.66 -74.08 -27.13
C GLU A 439 -29.70 -75.14 -26.76
N LYS A 440 -30.48 -74.93 -25.69
CA LYS A 440 -31.55 -75.87 -25.29
C LYS A 440 -32.74 -75.86 -26.24
N ASP A 441 -33.11 -74.70 -26.79
CA ASP A 441 -34.14 -74.61 -27.83
C ASP A 441 -33.71 -75.36 -29.09
N GLN A 442 -32.46 -75.21 -29.53
CA GLN A 442 -31.88 -75.98 -30.65
C GLN A 442 -31.92 -77.50 -30.37
N LEU A 443 -31.51 -77.94 -29.19
CA LEU A 443 -31.60 -79.34 -28.78
C LEU A 443 -33.06 -79.84 -28.68
N ILE A 444 -34.02 -78.99 -28.32
CA ILE A 444 -35.45 -79.32 -28.30
C ILE A 444 -35.99 -79.50 -29.71
N ASP A 445 -35.59 -78.64 -30.66
CA ASP A 445 -35.97 -78.78 -32.07
C ASP A 445 -35.33 -80.01 -32.73
N GLU A 446 -34.05 -80.31 -32.47
CA GLU A 446 -33.42 -81.57 -32.89
C GLU A 446 -34.17 -82.81 -32.35
N LYS A 447 -34.63 -82.76 -31.09
CA LYS A 447 -35.41 -83.83 -30.47
C LYS A 447 -36.83 -83.92 -31.03
N ARG A 448 -37.46 -82.78 -31.36
CA ARG A 448 -38.75 -82.70 -32.05
C ARG A 448 -38.67 -83.31 -33.44
N ASP A 449 -37.64 -83.02 -34.22
CA ASP A 449 -37.42 -83.59 -35.55
C ASP A 449 -37.16 -85.10 -35.51
N MET A 450 -36.38 -85.58 -34.53
CA MET A 450 -36.19 -87.03 -34.31
C MET A 450 -37.50 -87.73 -33.91
N LEU A 451 -38.31 -87.14 -33.03
CA LEU A 451 -39.62 -87.67 -32.66
C LEU A 451 -40.63 -87.64 -33.82
N LEU A 452 -40.52 -86.65 -34.71
CA LEU A 452 -41.36 -86.55 -35.91
C LEU A 452 -41.02 -87.68 -36.89
N LYS A 453 -39.73 -87.93 -37.15
CA LYS A 453 -39.26 -89.09 -37.95
C LYS A 453 -39.69 -90.43 -37.34
N GLN A 454 -39.51 -90.63 -36.04
CA GLN A 454 -39.99 -91.84 -35.35
C GLN A 454 -41.51 -92.02 -35.43
N LYS A 455 -42.27 -90.92 -35.48
CA LYS A 455 -43.72 -90.96 -35.69
C LYS A 455 -44.08 -91.29 -37.14
N GLU A 456 -43.31 -90.83 -38.13
CA GLU A 456 -43.47 -91.22 -39.53
C GLU A 456 -43.13 -92.70 -39.75
N GLU A 457 -42.05 -93.19 -39.14
CA GLU A 457 -41.68 -94.62 -39.09
C GLU A 457 -42.79 -95.48 -38.47
N LEU A 458 -43.34 -95.07 -37.32
CA LEU A 458 -44.47 -95.75 -36.67
C LEU A 458 -45.76 -95.72 -37.51
N ASN A 459 -46.04 -94.60 -38.18
CA ASN A 459 -47.19 -94.51 -39.10
C ASN A 459 -47.03 -95.46 -40.29
N GLN A 460 -45.82 -95.57 -40.86
CA GLN A 460 -45.54 -96.53 -41.93
C GLN A 460 -45.71 -97.97 -41.42
N LEU A 461 -45.13 -98.30 -40.27
CA LEU A 461 -45.31 -99.62 -39.65
C LEU A 461 -46.78 -99.96 -39.39
N SER A 462 -47.60 -98.97 -39.03
CA SER A 462 -49.05 -99.13 -38.83
C SER A 462 -49.80 -99.34 -40.15
N GLN A 463 -49.41 -98.66 -41.23
CA GLN A 463 -49.98 -98.88 -42.57
C GLN A 463 -49.59 -100.27 -43.11
N ASP A 464 -48.34 -100.68 -42.93
CA ASP A 464 -47.85 -102.01 -43.30
C ASP A 464 -48.59 -103.09 -42.50
N HIS A 465 -48.81 -102.88 -41.20
CA HIS A 465 -49.59 -103.77 -40.35
C HIS A 465 -51.07 -103.86 -40.79
N GLU A 466 -51.70 -102.73 -41.13
CA GLU A 466 -53.08 -102.73 -41.64
C GLU A 466 -53.19 -103.40 -43.02
N ALA A 467 -52.19 -103.23 -43.89
CA ALA A 467 -52.08 -103.96 -45.15
C ALA A 467 -51.94 -105.48 -44.92
N VAL A 468 -51.15 -105.91 -43.94
CA VAL A 468 -51.06 -107.33 -43.53
C VAL A 468 -52.38 -107.83 -42.95
N LEU A 469 -53.10 -107.04 -42.15
CA LEU A 469 -54.44 -107.39 -41.66
C LEU A 469 -55.46 -107.52 -42.80
N LEU A 470 -55.38 -106.67 -43.83
CA LEU A 470 -56.20 -106.78 -45.04
C LEU A 470 -55.85 -108.05 -45.84
N GLN A 471 -54.57 -108.38 -45.99
CA GLN A 471 -54.14 -109.66 -46.61
C GLN A 471 -54.64 -110.87 -45.81
N MET A 472 -54.58 -110.84 -44.47
CA MET A 472 -55.12 -111.91 -43.62
C MET A 472 -56.65 -112.03 -43.75
N ARG A 473 -57.39 -110.91 -43.86
CA ARG A 473 -58.84 -110.93 -44.11
C ARG A 473 -59.16 -111.51 -45.48
N GLN A 474 -58.41 -111.15 -46.52
CA GLN A 474 -58.57 -111.70 -47.87
C GLN A 474 -58.34 -113.22 -47.88
N LEU A 475 -57.19 -113.68 -47.36
CA LEU A 475 -56.88 -115.12 -47.23
C LEU A 475 -57.94 -115.89 -46.43
N ARG A 476 -58.52 -115.26 -45.39
CA ARG A 476 -59.62 -115.86 -44.63
C ARG A 476 -60.89 -115.99 -45.45
N ALA A 477 -61.27 -114.97 -46.22
CA ALA A 477 -62.41 -115.04 -47.14
C ALA A 477 -62.18 -116.09 -48.25
N ASP A 478 -60.96 -116.22 -48.76
CA ASP A 478 -60.59 -117.24 -49.75
C ASP A 478 -60.68 -118.67 -49.16
N ILE A 479 -60.29 -118.86 -47.90
CA ILE A 479 -60.48 -120.12 -47.16
C ILE A 479 -61.97 -120.41 -46.94
N GLU A 480 -62.77 -119.43 -46.51
CA GLU A 480 -64.21 -119.58 -46.28
C GLU A 480 -64.96 -119.89 -47.60
N ALA A 481 -64.57 -119.26 -48.71
CA ALA A 481 -65.06 -119.56 -50.05
C ALA A 481 -64.56 -120.91 -50.60
N SER A 482 -63.41 -121.41 -50.15
CA SER A 482 -62.93 -122.76 -50.47
C SER A 482 -63.74 -123.82 -49.71
N ASN A 483 -63.95 -123.61 -48.40
CA ASN A 483 -64.75 -124.48 -47.55
C ASN A 483 -66.21 -124.55 -48.02
N SER A 484 -66.81 -123.44 -48.45
CA SER A 484 -68.17 -123.44 -49.01
C SER A 484 -68.26 -124.35 -50.25
N ARG A 485 -67.31 -124.24 -51.18
CA ARG A 485 -67.20 -125.11 -52.36
C ARG A 485 -66.82 -126.56 -52.04
N ALA A 486 -66.29 -126.84 -50.84
CA ALA A 486 -66.09 -128.21 -50.35
C ALA A 486 -67.38 -128.79 -49.77
N VAL A 487 -68.13 -128.01 -48.98
CA VAL A 487 -69.45 -128.39 -48.44
C VAL A 487 -70.47 -128.63 -49.56
N GLU A 488 -70.52 -127.76 -50.58
CA GLU A 488 -71.36 -127.97 -51.77
C GLU A 488 -71.05 -129.31 -52.48
N LYS A 489 -69.77 -129.68 -52.59
CA LYS A 489 -69.35 -130.97 -53.16
C LYS A 489 -69.68 -132.15 -52.26
N GLU A 490 -69.55 -132.00 -50.94
CA GLU A 490 -69.96 -133.04 -50.00
C GLU A 490 -71.48 -133.24 -50.02
N GLU A 491 -72.26 -132.16 -50.16
CA GLU A 491 -73.72 -132.23 -50.28
C GLU A 491 -74.18 -132.83 -51.61
N MET A 492 -73.46 -132.58 -52.71
CA MET A 492 -73.63 -133.28 -53.99
C MET A 492 -73.33 -134.78 -53.85
N ALA A 493 -72.19 -135.15 -53.23
CA ALA A 493 -71.82 -136.54 -53.01
C ALA A 493 -72.80 -137.26 -52.06
N ARG A 494 -73.36 -136.56 -51.05
CA ARG A 494 -74.43 -137.10 -50.18
C ARG A 494 -75.69 -137.42 -50.98
N LYS A 495 -76.09 -136.57 -51.93
CA LYS A 495 -77.23 -136.81 -52.83
C LYS A 495 -76.98 -138.03 -53.73
N GLU A 496 -75.80 -138.17 -54.32
CA GLU A 496 -75.41 -139.37 -55.09
C GLU A 496 -75.41 -140.65 -54.23
N VAL A 497 -74.96 -140.57 -52.98
CA VAL A 497 -74.98 -141.69 -52.03
C VAL A 497 -76.40 -142.08 -51.62
N ASP A 498 -77.31 -141.12 -51.45
CA ASP A 498 -78.71 -141.41 -51.09
C ASP A 498 -79.53 -141.94 -52.30
N GLU A 499 -79.23 -141.48 -53.52
CA GLU A 499 -79.75 -142.04 -54.78
C GLU A 499 -79.35 -143.54 -54.92
N LEU A 500 -78.09 -143.87 -54.63
CA LEU A 500 -77.58 -145.25 -54.63
C LEU A 500 -78.19 -146.13 -53.53
N LYS A 501 -78.49 -145.58 -52.34
CA LYS A 501 -79.21 -146.31 -51.28
C LYS A 501 -80.63 -146.68 -51.73
N LEU A 502 -81.31 -145.78 -52.45
CA LEU A 502 -82.68 -145.99 -52.88
C LEU A 502 -82.80 -147.19 -53.85
N GLN A 503 -81.85 -147.32 -54.78
CA GLN A 503 -81.79 -148.48 -55.70
C GLN A 503 -81.52 -149.82 -55.00
N ILE A 504 -80.83 -149.81 -53.85
CA ILE A 504 -80.55 -151.03 -53.06
C ILE A 504 -81.81 -151.50 -52.29
N GLN A 505 -82.78 -150.60 -52.05
CA GLN A 505 -83.94 -150.88 -51.20
C GLN A 505 -85.07 -151.67 -51.90
N GLU A 506 -85.19 -151.62 -53.23
CA GLU A 506 -86.29 -152.32 -53.95
C GLU A 506 -86.00 -153.79 -54.30
N CYS A 507 -84.73 -154.22 -54.39
CA CYS A 507 -84.37 -155.56 -54.88
C CYS A 507 -84.23 -156.65 -53.78
N LEU A 508 -84.46 -156.35 -52.50
CA LEU A 508 -84.28 -157.28 -51.38
C LEU A 508 -85.58 -157.65 -50.63
N LEU A 509 -86.71 -157.68 -51.34
CA LEU A 509 -87.92 -158.41 -50.93
C LEU A 509 -88.03 -159.81 -51.56
N ALA A 510 -86.88 -160.43 -51.85
CA ALA A 510 -86.78 -161.83 -52.24
C ALA A 510 -85.71 -162.55 -51.41
N ARG A 511 -86.14 -163.63 -50.73
CA ARG A 511 -85.33 -164.68 -50.09
C ARG A 511 -84.70 -164.37 -48.71
N GLU A 512 -85.51 -164.61 -47.68
CA GLU A 512 -85.26 -165.61 -46.63
C GLU A 512 -83.82 -165.97 -46.20
N HIS A 513 -83.61 -165.91 -44.87
CA HIS A 513 -82.51 -166.51 -44.07
C HIS A 513 -81.12 -165.89 -44.28
N GLU A 514 -80.20 -165.86 -43.30
CA GLU A 514 -80.14 -166.57 -42.01
C GLU A 514 -79.33 -165.77 -40.95
N LYS A 515 -79.48 -166.11 -39.65
CA LYS A 515 -78.55 -165.89 -38.50
C LYS A 515 -78.02 -164.48 -38.15
N ASN A 516 -78.39 -164.05 -36.93
CA ASN A 516 -77.57 -163.80 -35.72
C ASN A 516 -76.02 -163.83 -35.79
N VAL A 517 -75.40 -163.32 -34.70
CA VAL A 517 -73.95 -163.26 -34.35
C VAL A 517 -73.29 -161.98 -34.90
N SER A 518 -72.84 -160.98 -34.12
CA SER A 518 -72.21 -160.85 -32.78
C SER A 518 -70.69 -161.07 -32.77
N GLU A 519 -70.00 -160.27 -31.94
CA GLU A 519 -68.53 -160.23 -31.75
C GLU A 519 -67.68 -159.84 -32.99
N LEU A 520 -66.70 -158.91 -32.90
CA LEU A 520 -65.39 -158.95 -32.23
C LEU A 520 -64.40 -159.93 -32.92
N GLU A 521 -63.09 -159.66 -33.05
CA GLU A 521 -62.28 -158.72 -32.26
C GLU A 521 -61.10 -158.09 -33.05
N GLU A 522 -60.32 -157.28 -32.32
CA GLU A 522 -59.16 -156.46 -32.72
C GLU A 522 -58.04 -157.11 -33.54
N SER A 523 -57.14 -156.26 -34.08
CA SER A 523 -55.71 -156.48 -33.86
C SER A 523 -54.92 -155.19 -33.59
N MET A 524 -54.63 -155.02 -32.29
CA MET A 524 -53.59 -154.20 -31.66
C MET A 524 -52.36 -153.73 -32.48
N ARG A 525 -51.81 -152.59 -32.00
CA ARG A 525 -50.38 -152.15 -32.03
C ARG A 525 -49.80 -151.72 -33.40
N ALA A 526 -48.75 -150.89 -33.49
CA ALA A 526 -48.18 -149.85 -32.60
C ALA A 526 -47.05 -149.07 -33.33
N LEU A 527 -46.50 -148.03 -32.68
CA LEU A 527 -45.38 -147.16 -33.09
C LEU A 527 -45.69 -146.24 -34.31
N ASN A 528 -45.43 -144.92 -34.31
CA ASN A 528 -44.25 -144.11 -33.91
C ASN A 528 -43.05 -144.23 -34.86
N ASN A 529 -42.63 -143.10 -35.47
CA ASN A 529 -41.21 -142.72 -35.54
C ASN A 529 -40.95 -141.29 -36.08
N LYS A 530 -39.89 -140.65 -35.54
CA LYS A 530 -39.16 -139.46 -36.05
C LYS A 530 -39.92 -138.11 -36.04
N HIS A 531 -39.29 -136.96 -35.79
CA HIS A 531 -37.87 -136.66 -35.51
C HIS A 531 -37.67 -135.39 -34.65
N SER A 532 -36.59 -135.40 -33.83
CA SER A 532 -35.58 -134.33 -33.60
C SER A 532 -35.99 -132.86 -33.31
N HIS A 533 -35.49 -132.17 -32.27
CA HIS A 533 -34.09 -131.78 -31.93
C HIS A 533 -33.45 -130.75 -32.90
N SER A 534 -32.60 -129.78 -32.50
CA SER A 534 -32.24 -129.18 -31.19
C SER A 534 -31.18 -128.06 -31.36
N LEU A 535 -30.99 -127.19 -30.33
CA LEU A 535 -29.82 -126.31 -30.05
C LEU A 535 -29.51 -125.12 -31.02
N GLU A 536 -28.77 -124.07 -30.63
CA GLU A 536 -28.24 -123.67 -29.29
C GLU A 536 -28.88 -122.31 -28.85
N THR A 537 -28.30 -121.20 -28.35
CA THR A 537 -26.91 -120.78 -28.03
C THR A 537 -26.87 -119.84 -26.80
N ARG A 538 -26.58 -120.40 -25.61
CA ARG A 538 -25.57 -119.94 -24.60
C ARG A 538 -25.55 -118.45 -24.16
N VAL A 539 -26.01 -118.09 -22.94
CA VAL A 539 -25.25 -118.00 -21.64
C VAL A 539 -24.27 -116.80 -21.57
N ALA A 540 -24.08 -116.06 -20.47
CA ALA A 540 -24.43 -116.27 -19.05
C ALA A 540 -25.32 -115.12 -18.49
N GLU A 541 -26.11 -115.22 -17.42
CA GLU A 541 -25.87 -115.76 -16.06
C GLU A 541 -24.79 -115.04 -15.24
N GLN A 542 -25.23 -114.24 -14.26
CA GLN A 542 -24.71 -114.37 -12.89
C GLN A 542 -25.74 -113.89 -11.87
N ASN A 543 -25.93 -114.69 -10.81
CA ASN A 543 -26.58 -114.28 -9.56
C ASN A 543 -25.60 -113.34 -8.81
N GLY A 544 -26.00 -112.46 -7.89
CA GLY A 544 -27.24 -112.44 -7.12
C GLY A 544 -26.98 -112.81 -5.66
N GLU A 545 -26.31 -111.92 -4.92
CA GLU A 545 -26.10 -112.05 -3.47
C GLU A 545 -26.03 -110.66 -2.80
N VAL A 546 -26.41 -110.56 -1.53
CA VAL A 546 -26.52 -109.29 -0.78
C VAL A 546 -25.23 -109.01 0.00
N ALA A 547 -24.46 -108.01 -0.43
CA ALA A 547 -23.28 -107.54 0.29
C ALA A 547 -23.62 -106.39 1.25
N ALA A 548 -23.28 -106.53 2.54
CA ALA A 548 -23.57 -105.54 3.59
C ALA A 548 -22.62 -104.32 3.60
N ALA A 549 -22.27 -103.79 2.43
CA ALA A 549 -21.36 -102.65 2.27
C ALA A 549 -22.09 -101.30 2.16
N ASP A 550 -23.10 -101.21 1.28
CA ASP A 550 -23.69 -99.92 0.88
C ASP A 550 -24.49 -99.23 2.00
N VAL A 551 -24.99 -99.99 2.97
CA VAL A 551 -25.65 -99.46 4.18
C VAL A 551 -24.67 -98.68 5.06
N VAL A 552 -23.39 -99.08 5.12
CA VAL A 552 -22.38 -98.41 5.94
C VAL A 552 -21.95 -97.08 5.31
N GLN A 553 -21.81 -97.05 3.98
CA GLN A 553 -21.48 -95.82 3.25
C GLN A 553 -22.63 -94.79 3.37
N LEU A 554 -23.87 -95.20 3.12
CA LEU A 554 -25.03 -94.31 3.26
C LEU A 554 -25.27 -93.83 4.71
N GLN A 555 -24.88 -94.62 5.73
CA GLN A 555 -24.90 -94.16 7.14
C GLN A 555 -23.75 -93.20 7.48
N LYS A 556 -22.61 -93.29 6.80
CA LYS A 556 -21.49 -92.35 6.96
C LYS A 556 -21.84 -91.00 6.35
N ASP A 557 -22.35 -91.00 5.12
CA ASP A 557 -22.64 -89.78 4.38
C ASP A 557 -23.81 -89.00 5.02
N ASN A 558 -24.77 -89.71 5.64
CA ASN A 558 -25.81 -89.07 6.47
C ASN A 558 -25.20 -88.31 7.67
N ARG A 559 -24.22 -88.89 8.37
CA ARG A 559 -23.52 -88.22 9.48
C ARG A 559 -22.72 -87.01 9.04
N GLU A 560 -22.04 -87.06 7.89
CA GLU A 560 -21.34 -85.90 7.34
C GLU A 560 -22.32 -84.78 6.94
N LEU A 561 -23.50 -85.11 6.42
CA LEU A 561 -24.56 -84.13 6.15
C LEU A 561 -25.18 -83.56 7.43
N GLU A 562 -25.46 -84.37 8.45
CA GLU A 562 -25.89 -83.91 9.78
C GLU A 562 -24.87 -82.95 10.41
N GLN A 563 -23.57 -83.28 10.30
CA GLN A 563 -22.50 -82.42 10.82
C GLN A 563 -22.39 -81.09 10.04
N GLN A 564 -22.49 -81.10 8.71
CA GLN A 564 -22.56 -79.87 7.92
C GLN A 564 -23.79 -79.01 8.26
N ILE A 565 -24.93 -79.64 8.57
CA ILE A 565 -26.15 -78.94 9.03
C ILE A 565 -25.92 -78.33 10.41
N ALA A 566 -25.25 -79.02 11.34
CA ALA A 566 -24.89 -78.48 12.65
C ALA A 566 -23.93 -77.28 12.55
N GLU A 567 -22.93 -77.34 11.66
CA GLU A 567 -21.98 -76.26 11.42
C GLU A 567 -22.64 -75.05 10.73
N LYS A 568 -23.47 -75.27 9.71
CA LYS A 568 -24.25 -74.19 9.07
C LYS A 568 -25.21 -73.52 10.06
N ASN A 569 -25.85 -74.28 10.95
CA ASN A 569 -26.66 -73.72 12.05
C ASN A 569 -25.84 -72.90 13.06
N LYS A 570 -24.57 -73.24 13.30
CA LYS A 570 -23.64 -72.47 14.13
C LYS A 570 -23.28 -71.13 13.48
N VAL A 571 -23.06 -71.11 12.17
CA VAL A 571 -22.84 -69.89 11.37
C VAL A 571 -24.10 -69.01 11.35
N ILE A 572 -25.29 -69.61 11.18
CA ILE A 572 -26.57 -68.88 11.24
C ILE A 572 -26.75 -68.18 12.59
N LYS A 573 -26.42 -68.83 13.71
CA LYS A 573 -26.45 -68.19 15.04
C LYS A 573 -25.47 -67.01 15.16
N GLN A 574 -24.26 -67.11 14.61
CA GLN A 574 -23.31 -65.99 14.59
C GLN A 574 -23.79 -64.82 13.72
N LEU A 575 -24.42 -65.09 12.58
CA LEU A 575 -25.01 -64.06 11.71
C LEU A 575 -26.24 -63.41 12.37
N GLN A 576 -27.09 -64.18 13.06
CA GLN A 576 -28.21 -63.65 13.84
C GLN A 576 -27.74 -62.77 15.00
N GLN A 577 -26.62 -63.12 15.66
CA GLN A 577 -26.04 -62.28 16.71
C GLN A 577 -25.47 -60.96 16.15
N ARG A 578 -24.72 -61.00 15.04
CA ARG A 578 -24.28 -59.78 14.32
C ARG A 578 -25.46 -58.90 13.88
N MET A 579 -26.55 -59.51 13.41
CA MET A 579 -27.79 -58.80 13.06
C MET A 579 -28.46 -58.12 14.27
N ALA A 580 -28.41 -58.75 15.45
CA ALA A 580 -28.92 -58.16 16.68
C ALA A 580 -28.05 -56.98 17.17
N GLU A 581 -26.73 -57.10 17.04
CA GLU A 581 -25.76 -56.04 17.35
C GLU A 581 -25.91 -54.85 16.38
N LEU A 582 -25.99 -55.10 15.07
CA LEU A 582 -26.28 -54.07 14.05
C LEU A 582 -27.61 -53.35 14.30
N LYS A 583 -28.69 -54.08 14.62
CA LYS A 583 -29.97 -53.46 15.02
C LYS A 583 -29.81 -52.55 16.24
N LYS A 584 -28.96 -52.92 17.21
CA LYS A 584 -28.71 -52.12 18.42
C LYS A 584 -27.96 -50.81 18.12
N THR A 585 -27.11 -50.80 17.10
CA THR A 585 -26.46 -49.58 16.58
C THR A 585 -27.43 -48.72 15.79
N LEU A 586 -28.13 -49.29 14.80
CA LEU A 586 -29.13 -48.59 13.97
C LEU A 586 -30.26 -47.95 14.80
N GLN A 587 -30.68 -48.61 15.89
CA GLN A 587 -31.72 -48.10 16.80
C GLN A 587 -31.22 -46.98 17.75
N LYS A 588 -29.91 -46.71 17.82
CA LYS A 588 -29.37 -45.50 18.46
C LYS A 588 -29.39 -44.29 17.53
N GLU A 589 -29.15 -44.49 16.23
CA GLU A 589 -29.05 -43.38 15.26
C GLU A 589 -30.42 -42.91 14.74
N LEU A 590 -31.38 -43.82 14.54
CA LEU A 590 -32.73 -43.50 14.04
C LEU A 590 -33.66 -42.77 15.04
N LYS A 591 -33.13 -41.98 15.96
CA LYS A 591 -33.91 -41.41 17.09
C LYS A 591 -33.89 -39.88 17.24
N ILE A 592 -33.70 -39.14 16.14
CA ILE A 592 -34.13 -37.74 16.02
C ILE A 592 -34.91 -37.53 14.71
N ARG A 593 -36.11 -36.94 14.86
CA ARG A 593 -37.10 -36.49 13.85
C ARG A 593 -38.16 -35.67 14.64
N PRO A 594 -39.00 -34.82 14.02
CA PRO A 594 -38.94 -34.20 12.69
C PRO A 594 -39.26 -32.67 12.78
N ASP A 595 -39.89 -32.12 11.72
CA ASP A 595 -40.72 -30.89 11.66
C ASP A 595 -40.00 -29.53 11.72
N SER A 596 -40.42 -28.47 10.98
CA SER A 596 -41.23 -28.29 9.74
C SER A 596 -40.95 -26.83 9.26
N GLU A 597 -41.26 -26.27 8.07
CA GLU A 597 -42.35 -26.47 7.07
C GLU A 597 -41.85 -26.20 5.61
N VAL A 598 -42.80 -26.07 4.67
CA VAL A 598 -42.73 -26.03 3.18
C VAL A 598 -43.89 -25.10 2.71
N PRO A 599 -43.98 -24.48 1.50
CA PRO A 599 -43.19 -24.55 0.25
C PRO A 599 -42.75 -23.19 -0.37
N GLU A 600 -42.11 -23.22 -1.55
CA GLU A 600 -42.65 -22.48 -2.70
C GLU A 600 -42.36 -23.18 -4.05
N VAL A 601 -42.94 -22.70 -5.15
CA VAL A 601 -43.02 -23.40 -6.45
C VAL A 601 -42.72 -22.47 -7.63
N ARG A 602 -41.70 -22.79 -8.46
CA ARG A 602 -41.81 -22.55 -9.91
C ARG A 602 -40.89 -23.36 -10.83
N GLU A 603 -41.54 -24.11 -11.72
CA GLU A 603 -41.29 -24.34 -13.16
C GLU A 603 -39.85 -24.29 -13.75
N LYS A 604 -39.42 -25.46 -14.31
CA LYS A 604 -38.85 -25.70 -15.66
C LYS A 604 -37.79 -24.73 -16.25
N ALA A 605 -36.73 -25.20 -16.93
CA ALA A 605 -36.23 -26.57 -17.19
C ALA A 605 -34.79 -26.53 -17.76
N ASN A 606 -34.22 -27.74 -17.97
CA ASN A 606 -33.01 -28.14 -18.73
C ASN A 606 -32.66 -27.24 -19.94
N SER A 607 -31.42 -27.18 -20.45
CA SER A 607 -30.39 -28.23 -20.56
C SER A 607 -29.03 -27.66 -20.98
N GLU A 608 -27.89 -28.31 -20.65
CA GLU A 608 -26.94 -28.91 -21.63
C GLU A 608 -25.59 -29.35 -21.03
N VAL A 609 -24.97 -30.35 -21.69
CA VAL A 609 -23.68 -30.98 -21.36
C VAL A 609 -23.07 -31.55 -22.67
N PRO A 610 -21.81 -32.02 -22.69
CA PRO A 610 -20.59 -31.30 -23.07
C PRO A 610 -20.09 -31.65 -24.49
N ASN A 611 -18.97 -31.02 -24.91
CA ASN A 611 -17.75 -31.68 -25.45
C ASN A 611 -16.73 -30.59 -25.84
N ALA A 612 -15.49 -30.56 -25.35
CA ALA A 612 -14.38 -31.54 -25.45
C ALA A 612 -13.58 -31.38 -26.76
N SER A 613 -12.33 -30.91 -26.62
CA SER A 613 -11.27 -30.99 -27.63
C SER A 613 -9.90 -31.01 -26.97
N VAL A 614 -8.94 -31.69 -27.60
CA VAL A 614 -7.59 -31.95 -27.06
C VAL A 614 -6.58 -31.00 -27.72
N THR A 615 -5.59 -30.51 -26.96
CA THR A 615 -4.34 -30.04 -27.56
C THR A 615 -3.14 -30.35 -26.66
N VAL A 616 -2.10 -30.93 -27.25
CA VAL A 616 -0.79 -31.12 -26.63
C VAL A 616 0.08 -29.91 -26.98
N THR A 617 0.81 -29.36 -26.02
CA THR A 617 1.81 -28.31 -26.26
C THR A 617 3.13 -28.66 -25.58
N ASN A 618 4.20 -28.81 -26.36
CA ASN A 618 5.55 -28.98 -25.85
C ASN A 618 6.05 -27.68 -25.20
N ASN A 619 6.59 -27.77 -23.99
CA ASN A 619 7.10 -26.63 -23.22
C ASN A 619 8.64 -26.63 -23.12
N SER A 620 9.34 -27.04 -24.18
CA SER A 620 10.82 -27.16 -24.24
C SER A 620 11.52 -25.86 -24.69
N ASP A 621 11.00 -25.22 -25.74
CA ASP A 621 11.79 -24.29 -26.58
C ASP A 621 12.05 -22.92 -25.91
N LEU A 622 11.35 -22.62 -24.82
CA LEU A 622 11.52 -21.39 -24.02
C LEU A 622 12.72 -21.44 -23.05
N ASN A 623 13.52 -22.52 -23.07
CA ASN A 623 14.75 -22.63 -22.27
C ASN A 623 16.02 -22.34 -23.08
N ASP A 624 16.16 -22.93 -24.28
CA ASP A 624 17.29 -22.66 -25.21
C ASP A 624 17.48 -21.16 -25.48
N SER A 625 16.36 -20.45 -25.67
CA SER A 625 16.34 -18.99 -25.90
C SER A 625 16.95 -18.17 -24.74
N ARG A 626 17.07 -18.72 -23.53
CA ARG A 626 17.77 -18.09 -22.40
C ARG A 626 19.23 -18.51 -22.32
N GLU A 627 19.56 -19.75 -22.66
CA GLU A 627 20.93 -20.26 -22.60
C GLU A 627 21.83 -19.63 -23.68
N ILE A 628 21.32 -19.49 -24.90
CA ILE A 628 21.95 -18.73 -26.00
C ILE A 628 22.24 -17.27 -25.58
N ASN A 629 21.32 -16.64 -24.85
CA ASN A 629 21.49 -15.29 -24.36
C ASN A 629 22.63 -15.17 -23.34
N PHE A 630 22.87 -16.17 -22.48
CA PHE A 630 23.98 -16.11 -21.51
C PHE A 630 25.37 -16.23 -22.17
N GLU A 631 25.53 -17.07 -23.19
CA GLU A 631 26.81 -17.18 -23.91
C GLU A 631 27.09 -15.93 -24.77
N TYR A 632 26.06 -15.39 -25.44
CA TYR A 632 26.18 -14.12 -26.17
C TYR A 632 26.42 -12.93 -25.22
N LEU A 633 25.72 -12.85 -24.09
CA LEU A 633 25.93 -11.85 -23.03
C LEU A 633 27.36 -11.89 -22.51
N LYS A 634 27.92 -13.09 -22.24
CA LYS A 634 29.32 -13.25 -21.83
C LYS A 634 30.28 -12.66 -22.87
N HIS A 635 30.04 -12.89 -24.16
CA HIS A 635 30.84 -12.26 -25.22
C HIS A 635 30.65 -10.74 -25.26
N VAL A 636 29.42 -10.23 -25.21
CA VAL A 636 29.12 -8.79 -25.29
C VAL A 636 29.68 -8.03 -24.08
N VAL A 637 29.58 -8.55 -22.86
CA VAL A 637 30.16 -7.94 -21.66
C VAL A 637 31.69 -7.98 -21.70
N LEU A 638 32.31 -9.11 -22.10
CA LEU A 638 33.77 -9.19 -22.21
C LEU A 638 34.30 -8.23 -23.29
N LYS A 639 33.58 -8.09 -24.41
CA LYS A 639 33.89 -7.15 -25.49
C LYS A 639 33.73 -5.70 -25.02
N PHE A 640 32.62 -5.36 -24.37
CA PHE A 640 32.37 -4.03 -23.80
C PHE A 640 33.48 -3.60 -22.81
N MET A 641 33.98 -4.53 -22.00
CA MET A 641 35.07 -4.29 -21.06
C MET A 641 36.48 -4.25 -21.69
N SER A 642 36.62 -4.63 -22.97
CA SER A 642 37.93 -4.80 -23.64
C SER A 642 38.07 -4.02 -24.97
N CYS A 643 37.01 -3.36 -25.44
CA CYS A 643 37.01 -2.56 -26.66
C CYS A 643 37.43 -1.11 -26.38
N ARG A 644 37.61 -0.32 -27.44
CA ARG A 644 37.86 1.13 -27.32
C ARG A 644 36.62 1.84 -26.79
N GLU A 645 36.80 2.96 -26.12
CA GLU A 645 35.73 3.70 -25.45
C GLU A 645 34.62 4.15 -26.42
N SER A 646 34.98 4.48 -27.66
CA SER A 646 34.02 4.81 -28.73
C SER A 646 33.20 3.59 -29.21
N GLU A 647 33.79 2.40 -29.19
CA GLU A 647 33.09 1.13 -29.50
C GLU A 647 32.19 0.71 -28.33
N ALA A 648 32.63 0.97 -27.09
CA ALA A 648 31.87 0.68 -25.88
C ALA A 648 30.53 1.44 -25.86
N PHE A 649 30.49 2.69 -26.33
CA PHE A 649 29.26 3.50 -26.37
C PHE A 649 28.17 2.86 -27.26
N HIS A 650 28.56 2.22 -28.37
CA HIS A 650 27.63 1.46 -29.21
C HIS A 650 27.19 0.13 -28.55
N LEU A 651 28.08 -0.51 -27.78
CA LEU A 651 27.80 -1.74 -27.05
C LEU A 651 26.91 -1.54 -25.81
N ILE A 652 26.83 -0.34 -25.22
CA ILE A 652 25.90 -0.02 -24.11
C ILE A 652 24.47 -0.48 -24.44
N LYS A 653 23.98 -0.21 -25.66
CA LYS A 653 22.62 -0.57 -26.06
C LYS A 653 22.43 -2.09 -26.20
N ALA A 654 23.47 -2.83 -26.59
CA ALA A 654 23.44 -4.29 -26.63
C ALA A 654 23.45 -4.89 -25.21
N VAL A 655 24.28 -4.37 -24.31
CA VAL A 655 24.31 -4.74 -22.89
C VAL A 655 22.95 -4.49 -22.23
N SER A 656 22.35 -3.33 -22.47
CA SER A 656 21.07 -2.93 -21.88
C SER A 656 19.91 -3.84 -22.30
N VAL A 657 19.86 -4.24 -23.58
CA VAL A 657 18.84 -5.19 -24.09
C VAL A 657 19.07 -6.61 -23.55
N LEU A 658 20.31 -7.07 -23.40
CA LEU A 658 20.62 -8.43 -22.92
C LEU A 658 20.46 -8.58 -21.40
N LEU A 659 20.66 -7.51 -20.63
CA LEU A 659 20.50 -7.49 -19.18
C LEU A 659 19.15 -6.93 -18.70
N ASN A 660 18.31 -6.41 -19.61
CA ASN A 660 17.06 -5.69 -19.30
C ASN A 660 17.28 -4.50 -18.37
N PHE A 661 18.27 -3.66 -18.69
CA PHE A 661 18.52 -2.42 -17.94
C PHE A 661 17.37 -1.42 -18.12
N SER A 662 17.09 -0.70 -17.03
CA SER A 662 16.27 0.52 -17.06
C SER A 662 16.94 1.62 -17.89
N GLN A 663 16.17 2.64 -18.28
CA GLN A 663 16.70 3.76 -19.06
C GLN A 663 17.73 4.57 -18.23
N GLU A 664 17.56 4.56 -16.90
CA GLU A 664 18.40 5.15 -15.88
C GLU A 664 19.75 4.42 -15.78
N GLU A 665 19.75 3.09 -15.75
CA GLU A 665 20.97 2.26 -15.76
C GLU A 665 21.74 2.39 -17.09
N GLU A 666 21.03 2.41 -18.23
CA GLU A 666 21.64 2.66 -19.54
C GLU A 666 22.31 4.05 -19.58
N ASN A 667 21.66 5.08 -19.02
CA ASN A 667 22.20 6.44 -18.99
C ASN A 667 23.35 6.57 -17.98
N MET A 668 23.31 5.88 -16.84
CA MET A 668 24.42 5.83 -15.88
C MET A 668 25.70 5.25 -16.51
N LEU A 669 25.57 4.23 -17.38
CA LEU A 669 26.70 3.72 -18.17
C LEU A 669 27.24 4.77 -19.17
N LYS A 670 26.36 5.51 -19.86
CA LYS A 670 26.77 6.57 -20.81
C LYS A 670 27.51 7.69 -20.08
N GLU A 671 26.94 8.24 -19.02
CA GLU A 671 27.57 9.29 -18.20
C GLU A 671 28.93 8.83 -17.64
N THR A 672 29.03 7.56 -17.21
CA THR A 672 30.29 7.00 -16.68
C THR A 672 31.35 6.82 -17.78
N LEU A 673 30.95 6.49 -19.01
CA LEU A 673 31.84 6.33 -20.14
C LEU A 673 32.28 7.68 -20.72
N GLU A 674 31.36 8.64 -20.82
CA GLU A 674 31.61 10.02 -21.24
C GLU A 674 32.51 10.76 -20.23
N TYR A 675 32.30 10.54 -18.93
CA TYR A 675 33.24 10.98 -17.89
C TYR A 675 34.65 10.43 -18.11
N LYS A 676 34.81 9.14 -18.46
CA LYS A 676 36.12 8.55 -18.77
C LYS A 676 36.76 9.12 -20.04
N MET A 677 35.98 9.62 -21.00
CA MET A 677 36.49 10.33 -22.18
C MET A 677 36.86 11.80 -21.89
N SER A 678 36.36 12.38 -20.79
CA SER A 678 36.45 13.82 -20.52
C SER A 678 37.52 14.17 -19.49
N TRP A 679 38.51 14.97 -19.91
CA TRP A 679 39.59 15.48 -19.05
C TRP A 679 39.10 16.39 -17.91
N PHE A 680 37.92 17.01 -18.07
CA PHE A 680 37.38 18.02 -17.14
C PHE A 680 36.03 17.64 -16.52
N GLY A 681 35.58 16.39 -16.70
CA GLY A 681 34.34 15.90 -16.10
C GLY A 681 34.44 15.75 -14.58
N SER A 682 33.32 15.91 -13.88
CA SER A 682 33.15 15.36 -12.52
C SER A 682 32.66 13.92 -12.61
N LYS A 683 33.15 13.04 -11.73
CA LYS A 683 32.68 11.65 -11.70
C LYS A 683 31.16 11.62 -11.43
N PRO A 684 30.34 10.95 -12.26
CA PRO A 684 28.89 10.93 -12.05
C PRO A 684 28.56 10.29 -10.70
N SER A 685 27.68 10.95 -9.95
CA SER A 685 27.17 10.48 -8.68
C SER A 685 26.23 9.28 -8.91
N PRO A 686 26.38 8.14 -8.20
CA PRO A 686 25.41 7.06 -8.27
C PRO A 686 24.07 7.54 -7.68
N LYS A 687 23.14 7.92 -8.55
CA LYS A 687 21.78 8.33 -8.18
C LYS A 687 20.97 7.09 -7.81
N GLY A 688 21.04 6.73 -6.53
CA GLY A 688 20.44 5.53 -5.98
C GLY A 688 21.48 4.49 -5.60
N SER A 689 21.14 3.67 -4.59
CA SER A 689 21.86 2.43 -4.34
C SER A 689 21.67 1.51 -5.55
N ILE A 690 22.76 0.90 -6.04
CA ILE A 690 22.67 -0.31 -6.86
C ILE A 690 22.16 -1.41 -5.93
N ARG A 691 20.84 -1.42 -5.71
CA ARG A 691 20.15 -2.47 -4.99
C ARG A 691 20.44 -3.76 -5.75
N PRO A 692 20.95 -4.83 -5.12
CA PRO A 692 21.11 -6.09 -5.82
C PRO A 692 19.79 -6.46 -6.46
N SER A 693 19.81 -6.91 -7.72
CA SER A 693 18.62 -7.32 -8.48
C SER A 693 18.12 -8.66 -7.96
N ILE A 694 17.71 -8.69 -6.68
CA ILE A 694 16.97 -9.79 -6.08
C ILE A 694 15.69 -9.88 -6.89
N SER A 695 15.55 -11.00 -7.59
CA SER A 695 14.41 -11.35 -8.45
C SER A 695 13.08 -10.83 -7.92
N SER A 696 12.25 -10.28 -8.81
CA SER A 696 10.85 -9.91 -8.56
C SER A 696 10.15 -10.96 -7.69
N PRO A 697 9.27 -10.56 -6.75
CA PRO A 697 8.63 -11.46 -5.81
C PRO A 697 8.00 -12.63 -6.57
N ARG A 698 8.31 -13.86 -6.15
CA ARG A 698 7.84 -15.08 -6.81
C ARG A 698 6.31 -15.02 -6.93
N THR A 699 5.81 -15.09 -8.15
CA THR A 699 4.46 -15.60 -8.39
C THR A 699 4.35 -16.97 -7.71
N PRO A 700 3.27 -17.26 -6.97
CA PRO A 700 3.01 -18.61 -6.50
C PRO A 700 2.97 -19.55 -7.71
N TRP A 701 3.74 -20.64 -7.63
CA TRP A 701 3.65 -21.71 -8.61
C TRP A 701 2.42 -22.58 -8.31
N PRO A 702 1.69 -23.07 -9.33
CA PRO A 702 0.90 -24.29 -9.20
C PRO A 702 1.81 -25.52 -9.08
#